data_AF-A0A672P261-F1
#
_entry.id   AF-A0A672P261-F1
#
_cell.length_a   1.000
_cell.length_b   1.000
_cell.length_c   1.000
_cell.angle_alpha   90.00
_cell.angle_beta   90.00
_cell.angle_gamma   90.00
#
_symmetry.space_group_name_H-M   'P 1'
#
loop_
_entity.id
_entity.type
_entity.pdbx_description
1 polymer ?
#
loop_
_entity_poly.entity_id
_entity_poly.type
_entity_poly.pdbx_seq_one_letter_code
_entity_poly.pdbx_strand_id
1 'polypeptide(L)'
;MFMVLVLQLLSRTAGNNVSSLPSSAQSCARSCGEKFNTCSCHATCESLRDCCADYKQFCLDIEPHSGSLLGGTAFKILNATFEQNINLTCRFDSEILTEGYVDESGVGHCITPLLYELGWISFEVSTDGVSFDRSGRWLSVHHSKLGPDYKIILVNDKQWQYYGTPDVSGDLEMIWISSLIKAERVNIELWGYNETGEEYSANWEAEWKYLYTVGRDVPNSGVFSFTPQIAEKPYFLWDIGSIRVSPSTKPDGAQNVNALWSEAHAIAWHLEEAFRTDSAGWALEKCINWDKEEKAMPNFLTEITDCPCTLAQARADTGRFHTDYGCDIEAGSFCVYHPGAVHCVRAIQGSPEYGAGQQCCYDSTGAQVLTGDSIGGSTPDRGHDWGEPPYKKPPRVPGFSHWKYDVISFYYCCLWSDNCRYYFTHRPSSDCRTYRPPRVAAVLGDPHFVTFDGVTFTFNGKGEYVLVSSSDHELSVQGRTEPMRFENGTVAMATRLSSVAMRENASDVIEVRLGDRVDELQVLMNQQVLSFSEQNWIDLSGVFVFSSKATNVTVMFPSGTGLEVRAGEGVMTFTVLLPHDLQNHTLGLLGTMNDDPEDDLTSSNGVIIPLNSSALDIFTYCAGSDMCHSDCTTPLFTPMLQNNVGSQQSFSLLSVPLLSLSGSLLLFLLFWLLADKDDTLAIVLGSVGAVLALVVMVIAIIVYMKKQKK
;
A
#
# COMPACT_ATOMS: atom_id res chain seq x y z
N MET A 1 -62.53 3.09 -44.68
CA MET A 1 -63.91 2.75 -44.32
C MET A 1 -63.86 1.97 -43.02
N PHE A 2 -63.87 2.59 -41.82
CA PHE A 2 -64.99 3.41 -41.30
C PHE A 2 -66.29 2.74 -41.74
N MET A 3 -67.01 2.05 -40.87
CA MET A 3 -67.97 2.60 -39.92
C MET A 3 -69.01 1.47 -39.81
N VAL A 4 -69.72 1.15 -38.72
CA VAL A 4 -69.81 1.77 -37.42
C VAL A 4 -70.92 1.06 -36.64
N LEU A 5 -70.80 1.16 -35.32
CA LEU A 5 -71.90 1.24 -34.36
C LEU A 5 -72.83 0.02 -34.20
N VAL A 6 -73.20 -0.11 -32.93
CA VAL A 6 -74.38 -0.80 -32.43
C VAL A 6 -74.25 -2.31 -32.33
N LEU A 7 -73.46 -2.76 -31.35
CA LEU A 7 -74.04 -3.64 -30.35
C LEU A 7 -73.68 -3.10 -28.96
N GLN A 8 -74.58 -2.20 -28.56
CA GLN A 8 -74.77 -1.64 -27.22
C GLN A 8 -74.79 -2.76 -26.17
N LEU A 9 -74.02 -2.66 -25.09
CA LEU A 9 -74.28 -1.78 -23.94
C LEU A 9 -75.61 -2.07 -23.24
N LEU A 10 -75.57 -3.02 -22.29
CA LEU A 10 -76.21 -2.99 -20.96
C LEU A 10 -75.31 -3.90 -20.09
N SER A 11 -74.79 -3.58 -18.90
CA SER A 11 -75.05 -2.52 -17.94
C SER A 11 -73.83 -2.33 -17.03
N ARG A 12 -73.77 -1.16 -16.41
CA ARG A 12 -72.66 -0.59 -15.65
C ARG A 12 -72.43 -1.24 -14.26
N THR A 13 -71.22 -0.95 -13.76
CA THR A 13 -70.73 -0.84 -12.37
C THR A 13 -70.49 -2.12 -11.56
N ALA A 14 -69.22 -2.51 -11.40
CA ALA A 14 -68.47 -2.49 -10.13
C ALA A 14 -67.03 -3.03 -10.30
N GLY A 15 -66.04 -2.30 -9.75
CA GLY A 15 -64.84 -2.89 -9.15
C GLY A 15 -63.60 -3.09 -10.03
N ASN A 16 -62.62 -2.20 -9.84
CA ASN A 16 -61.23 -2.30 -10.27
C ASN A 16 -60.56 -3.63 -9.89
N ASN A 17 -59.74 -4.19 -10.79
CA ASN A 17 -58.38 -4.64 -10.47
C ASN A 17 -57.63 -4.93 -11.78
N VAL A 18 -57.05 -3.87 -12.36
CA VAL A 18 -55.89 -4.02 -13.22
C VAL A 18 -54.73 -4.31 -12.27
N SER A 19 -54.37 -5.58 -12.14
CA SER A 19 -53.09 -5.96 -11.55
C SER A 19 -51.99 -5.43 -12.45
N SER A 20 -51.36 -4.35 -12.00
CA SER A 20 -50.06 -3.89 -12.49
C SER A 20 -49.11 -5.08 -12.53
N LEU A 21 -48.40 -5.26 -13.65
CA LEU A 21 -47.18 -6.04 -13.67
C LEU A 21 -46.30 -5.54 -12.50
N PRO A 22 -45.65 -6.42 -11.73
CA PRO A 22 -44.65 -5.96 -10.78
C PRO A 22 -43.58 -5.21 -11.58
N SER A 23 -43.27 -3.99 -11.13
CA SER A 23 -42.09 -3.24 -11.55
C SER A 23 -40.91 -4.20 -11.62
N SER A 24 -40.14 -4.18 -12.72
CA SER A 24 -38.88 -4.92 -12.85
C SER A 24 -38.11 -4.81 -11.54
N ALA A 25 -37.87 -5.94 -10.86
CA ALA A 25 -37.05 -5.95 -9.66
C ALA A 25 -35.72 -5.26 -9.98
N GLN A 26 -35.34 -4.27 -9.18
CA GLN A 26 -34.06 -3.60 -9.32
C GLN A 26 -32.96 -4.63 -9.05
N SER A 27 -32.00 -4.76 -9.96
CA SER A 27 -30.99 -5.83 -9.98
C SER A 27 -29.60 -5.23 -10.03
N CYS A 28 -28.64 -5.88 -9.37
CA CYS A 28 -27.24 -5.48 -9.40
C CYS A 28 -26.47 -5.92 -10.66
N ALA A 29 -27.12 -6.65 -11.57
CA ALA A 29 -26.52 -7.02 -12.85
C ALA A 29 -26.10 -5.77 -13.64
N ARG A 30 -24.78 -5.59 -13.84
CA ARG A 30 -24.16 -4.39 -14.47
C ARG A 30 -24.46 -3.08 -13.73
N SER A 31 -24.72 -3.14 -12.42
CA SER A 31 -25.07 -1.96 -11.61
C SER A 31 -24.38 -1.97 -10.25
N CYS A 32 -23.24 -2.65 -10.13
CA CYS A 32 -22.41 -2.57 -8.93
C CYS A 32 -21.91 -1.14 -8.70
N GLY A 33 -22.05 -0.66 -7.46
CA GLY A 33 -21.82 0.74 -7.09
C GLY A 33 -23.07 1.62 -7.13
N GLU A 34 -24.17 1.19 -7.78
CA GLU A 34 -25.38 2.00 -7.91
C GLU A 34 -26.27 1.96 -6.65
N LYS A 35 -27.03 3.03 -6.44
CA LYS A 35 -28.04 3.13 -5.38
C LYS A 35 -29.42 3.30 -6.02
N PHE A 36 -30.35 2.41 -5.70
CA PHE A 36 -31.73 2.51 -6.18
C PHE A 36 -32.68 2.98 -5.08
N ASN A 37 -33.93 3.25 -5.47
CA ASN A 37 -34.96 3.74 -4.54
C ASN A 37 -35.36 2.71 -3.46
N THR A 38 -35.22 1.41 -3.73
CA THR A 38 -35.68 0.34 -2.81
C THR A 38 -34.57 -0.50 -2.22
N CYS A 39 -33.40 -0.51 -2.85
CA CYS A 39 -32.22 -1.25 -2.43
C CYS A 39 -30.95 -0.63 -3.03
N SER A 40 -29.78 -1.08 -2.60
CA SER A 40 -28.50 -0.61 -3.10
C SER A 40 -27.60 -1.76 -3.56
N CYS A 41 -26.81 -1.50 -4.61
CA CYS A 41 -25.72 -2.34 -5.10
C CYS A 41 -24.34 -1.73 -4.80
N HIS A 42 -24.31 -0.71 -3.94
CA HIS A 42 -23.09 -0.06 -3.45
C HIS A 42 -22.61 -0.76 -2.18
N ALA A 43 -21.29 -0.83 -1.95
CA ALA A 43 -20.70 -1.55 -0.82
C ALA A 43 -21.25 -1.14 0.56
N THR A 44 -21.68 0.13 0.71
CA THR A 44 -22.33 0.62 1.94
C THR A 44 -23.62 -0.12 2.30
N CYS A 45 -24.24 -0.83 1.36
CA CYS A 45 -25.53 -1.46 1.58
C CYS A 45 -25.52 -2.49 2.70
N GLU A 46 -24.36 -3.12 2.95
CA GLU A 46 -24.18 -4.09 4.02
C GLU A 46 -24.28 -3.42 5.38
N SER A 47 -23.62 -2.26 5.52
CA SER A 47 -23.67 -1.45 6.74
C SER A 47 -25.04 -0.81 6.96
N LEU A 48 -25.72 -0.39 5.89
CA LEU A 48 -27.05 0.22 5.91
C LEU A 48 -28.19 -0.81 5.93
N ARG A 49 -27.88 -2.09 5.73
CA ARG A 49 -28.82 -3.22 5.66
C ARG A 49 -29.92 -3.03 4.61
N ASP A 50 -29.56 -2.46 3.47
CA ASP A 50 -30.45 -2.15 2.35
C ASP A 50 -29.95 -2.74 1.01
N CYS A 51 -29.10 -3.77 1.05
CA CYS A 51 -28.61 -4.45 -0.16
C CYS A 51 -29.75 -5.03 -1.01
N CYS A 52 -29.62 -4.93 -2.33
CA CYS A 52 -30.46 -5.69 -3.23
C CYS A 52 -30.27 -7.20 -3.02
N ALA A 53 -31.33 -7.98 -3.24
CA ALA A 53 -31.33 -9.41 -2.94
C ALA A 53 -30.27 -10.20 -3.73
N ASP A 54 -29.86 -9.67 -4.89
CA ASP A 54 -28.89 -10.25 -5.81
C ASP A 54 -27.49 -9.60 -5.73
N TYR A 55 -27.25 -8.72 -4.75
CA TYR A 55 -25.98 -7.97 -4.62
C TYR A 55 -24.74 -8.86 -4.68
N LYS A 56 -24.65 -9.89 -3.81
CA LYS A 56 -23.50 -10.81 -3.77
C LYS A 56 -23.40 -11.76 -4.97
N GLN A 57 -24.45 -11.86 -5.78
CA GLN A 57 -24.46 -12.69 -6.98
C GLN A 57 -23.83 -11.96 -8.18
N PHE A 58 -23.95 -10.62 -8.23
CA PHE A 58 -23.48 -9.79 -9.33
C PHE A 58 -22.28 -8.90 -8.98
N CYS A 59 -22.16 -8.47 -7.73
CA CYS A 59 -21.01 -7.75 -7.20
C CYS A 59 -20.12 -8.73 -6.44
N LEU A 60 -19.10 -9.20 -7.13
CA LEU A 60 -18.37 -10.41 -6.77
C LEU A 60 -17.26 -10.12 -5.76
N ASP A 61 -17.26 -10.91 -4.69
CA ASP A 61 -16.08 -11.11 -3.85
C ASP A 61 -15.29 -12.31 -4.37
N ILE A 62 -13.98 -12.34 -4.14
CA ILE A 62 -13.08 -13.36 -4.69
C ILE A 62 -12.03 -13.80 -3.67
N GLU A 63 -11.45 -14.98 -3.88
CA GLU A 63 -10.34 -15.48 -3.06
C GLU A 63 -9.39 -16.41 -3.88
N PRO A 64 -8.05 -16.20 -3.84
CA PRO A 64 -7.41 -15.00 -3.29
C PRO A 64 -7.91 -13.74 -4.01
N HIS A 65 -7.76 -12.58 -3.38
CA HIS A 65 -8.14 -11.29 -3.96
C HIS A 65 -6.97 -10.55 -4.61
N SER A 66 -5.75 -11.06 -4.45
CA SER A 66 -4.52 -10.49 -4.97
C SER A 66 -3.58 -11.55 -5.58
N GLY A 67 -2.67 -11.09 -6.44
CA GLY A 67 -1.63 -11.92 -7.02
C GLY A 67 -0.76 -11.16 -8.01
N SER A 68 0.22 -11.85 -8.59
CA SER A 68 1.28 -11.20 -9.37
C SER A 68 0.73 -10.53 -10.62
N LEU A 69 1.25 -9.35 -10.92
CA LEU A 69 1.05 -8.68 -12.21
C LEU A 69 1.51 -9.53 -13.41
N LEU A 70 2.34 -10.57 -13.19
CA LEU A 70 2.69 -11.56 -14.23
C LEU A 70 1.51 -12.47 -14.66
N GLY A 71 0.40 -12.44 -13.92
CA GLY A 71 -0.81 -13.19 -14.22
C GLY A 71 -0.73 -14.68 -13.89
N GLY A 72 -1.73 -15.43 -14.35
CA GLY A 72 -1.83 -16.89 -14.21
C GLY A 72 -2.42 -17.38 -12.89
N THR A 73 -2.76 -16.47 -11.97
CA THR A 73 -3.45 -16.84 -10.73
C THR A 73 -4.89 -17.20 -11.02
N ALA A 74 -5.34 -18.36 -10.53
CA ALA A 74 -6.75 -18.75 -10.59
C ALA A 74 -7.43 -18.39 -9.26
N PHE A 75 -8.34 -17.41 -9.27
CA PHE A 75 -9.14 -17.07 -8.09
C PHE A 75 -10.53 -17.67 -8.17
N LYS A 76 -11.10 -18.01 -7.01
CA LYS A 76 -12.47 -18.50 -6.88
C LYS A 76 -13.44 -17.34 -6.68
N ILE A 77 -14.59 -17.41 -7.31
CA ILE A 77 -15.68 -16.44 -7.16
C ILE A 77 -16.52 -16.86 -5.96
N LEU A 78 -16.66 -15.97 -4.97
CA LEU A 78 -17.41 -16.23 -3.75
C LEU A 78 -18.90 -15.91 -3.94
N ASN A 79 -19.74 -16.62 -3.20
CA ASN A 79 -21.18 -16.35 -3.09
C ASN A 79 -21.97 -16.38 -4.42
N ALA A 80 -21.37 -16.90 -5.49
CA ALA A 80 -21.97 -17.12 -6.79
C ALA A 80 -21.82 -18.59 -7.20
N THR A 81 -22.93 -19.21 -7.62
CA THR A 81 -22.95 -20.57 -8.16
C THR A 81 -23.19 -20.55 -9.66
N PHE A 82 -22.50 -21.43 -10.37
CA PHE A 82 -22.58 -21.57 -11.82
C PHE A 82 -23.02 -22.99 -12.19
N GLU A 83 -23.67 -23.15 -13.34
CA GLU A 83 -24.03 -24.49 -13.81
C GLU A 83 -22.76 -25.26 -14.17
N GLN A 84 -22.75 -26.55 -13.86
CA GLN A 84 -21.61 -27.42 -14.19
C GLN A 84 -21.45 -27.51 -15.71
N ASN A 85 -20.20 -27.52 -16.18
CA ASN A 85 -19.80 -27.58 -17.60
C ASN A 85 -20.10 -26.33 -18.44
N ILE A 86 -20.42 -25.19 -17.82
CA ILE A 86 -20.38 -23.90 -18.52
C ILE A 86 -18.93 -23.43 -18.65
N ASN A 87 -18.60 -22.88 -19.83
CA ASN A 87 -17.35 -22.16 -20.02
C ASN A 87 -17.51 -20.74 -19.47
N LEU A 88 -16.66 -20.38 -18.52
CA LEU A 88 -16.59 -19.00 -18.04
C LEU A 88 -15.57 -18.23 -18.88
N THR A 89 -15.94 -17.00 -19.23
CA THR A 89 -15.02 -16.03 -19.82
C THR A 89 -14.92 -14.86 -18.87
N CYS A 90 -13.70 -14.47 -18.53
CA CYS A 90 -13.45 -13.34 -17.65
C CYS A 90 -12.80 -12.21 -18.44
N ARG A 91 -13.20 -10.97 -18.18
CA ARG A 91 -12.70 -9.78 -18.88
C ARG A 91 -12.10 -8.82 -17.87
N PHE A 92 -10.82 -8.54 -17.99
CA PHE A 92 -10.06 -7.64 -17.11
C PHE A 92 -9.81 -6.31 -17.80
N ASP A 93 -9.87 -5.22 -17.03
CA ASP A 93 -9.66 -3.85 -17.53
C ASP A 93 -10.53 -3.54 -18.78
N SER A 94 -11.73 -4.13 -18.82
CA SER A 94 -12.68 -4.07 -19.95
C SER A 94 -12.19 -4.55 -21.32
N GLU A 95 -10.95 -5.02 -21.44
CA GLU A 95 -10.32 -5.36 -22.74
C GLU A 95 -9.77 -6.79 -22.79
N ILE A 96 -9.14 -7.26 -21.71
CA ILE A 96 -8.36 -8.50 -21.73
C ILE A 96 -9.24 -9.69 -21.39
N LEU A 97 -9.51 -10.53 -22.38
CA LEU A 97 -10.25 -11.78 -22.20
C LEU A 97 -9.33 -12.89 -21.70
N THR A 98 -9.77 -13.59 -20.66
CA THR A 98 -9.10 -14.77 -20.10
C THR A 98 -10.08 -15.92 -19.93
N GLU A 99 -9.52 -17.13 -19.85
CA GLU A 99 -10.30 -18.33 -19.58
C GLU A 99 -10.72 -18.40 -18.10
N GLY A 100 -11.92 -18.91 -17.88
CA GLY A 100 -12.40 -19.34 -16.57
C GLY A 100 -13.00 -20.75 -16.63
N TYR A 101 -13.24 -21.35 -15.47
CA TYR A 101 -13.82 -22.68 -15.37
C TYR A 101 -14.69 -22.81 -14.12
N VAL A 102 -15.61 -23.78 -14.13
CA VAL A 102 -16.44 -24.13 -12.97
C VAL A 102 -15.92 -25.43 -12.38
N ASP A 103 -15.68 -25.47 -11.07
CA ASP A 103 -15.24 -26.70 -10.40
C ASP A 103 -16.40 -27.65 -10.08
N GLU A 104 -16.08 -28.83 -9.55
CA GLU A 104 -17.06 -29.88 -9.21
C GLU A 104 -18.12 -29.40 -8.21
N SER A 105 -17.79 -28.39 -7.38
CA SER A 105 -18.70 -27.80 -6.41
C SER A 105 -19.59 -26.70 -6.98
N GLY A 106 -19.46 -26.38 -8.27
CA GLY A 106 -20.22 -25.32 -8.93
C GLY A 106 -19.67 -23.91 -8.70
N VAL A 107 -18.43 -23.80 -8.19
CA VAL A 107 -17.75 -22.51 -7.96
C VAL A 107 -17.00 -22.13 -9.22
N GLY A 108 -17.20 -20.88 -9.65
CA GLY A 108 -16.51 -20.31 -10.82
C GLY A 108 -15.12 -19.83 -10.46
N HIS A 109 -14.18 -19.99 -11.39
CA HIS A 109 -12.80 -19.54 -11.29
C HIS A 109 -12.43 -18.72 -12.51
N CYS A 110 -11.65 -17.66 -12.33
CA CYS A 110 -11.06 -16.87 -13.40
C CYS A 110 -9.54 -16.91 -13.32
N ILE A 111 -8.88 -16.94 -14.47
CA ILE A 111 -7.42 -16.84 -14.57
C ILE A 111 -7.03 -15.39 -14.83
N THR A 112 -6.11 -14.86 -14.04
CA THR A 112 -5.65 -13.48 -14.18
C THR A 112 -4.72 -13.31 -15.38
N PRO A 113 -4.79 -12.18 -16.11
CA PRO A 113 -3.90 -11.92 -17.25
C PRO A 113 -2.53 -11.42 -16.80
N LEU A 114 -1.58 -11.44 -17.73
CA LEU A 114 -0.36 -10.65 -17.62
C LEU A 114 -0.70 -9.15 -17.72
N LEU A 115 -0.17 -8.35 -16.80
CA LEU A 115 -0.40 -6.93 -16.65
C LEU A 115 0.93 -6.17 -16.57
N TYR A 116 0.86 -4.86 -16.80
CA TYR A 116 2.00 -3.93 -16.68
C TYR A 116 1.69 -2.80 -15.69
N GLU A 117 0.85 -3.08 -14.70
CA GLU A 117 0.37 -2.10 -13.71
C GLU A 117 0.08 -2.76 -12.35
N LEU A 118 0.16 -1.98 -11.29
CA LEU A 118 -0.23 -2.36 -9.93
C LEU A 118 -1.63 -1.81 -9.58
N GLY A 119 -2.17 -2.33 -8.47
CA GLY A 119 -3.42 -1.81 -7.91
C GLY A 119 -4.65 -2.59 -8.36
N TRP A 120 -5.83 -2.01 -8.11
CA TRP A 120 -7.10 -2.69 -8.32
C TRP A 120 -7.55 -2.67 -9.79
N ILE A 121 -7.56 -3.84 -10.40
CA ILE A 121 -8.02 -4.09 -11.77
C ILE A 121 -9.48 -4.54 -11.73
N SER A 122 -10.33 -3.88 -12.51
CA SER A 122 -11.71 -4.33 -12.67
C SER A 122 -11.75 -5.64 -13.44
N PHE A 123 -12.67 -6.52 -13.07
CA PHE A 123 -12.98 -7.70 -13.88
C PHE A 123 -14.48 -7.92 -13.98
N GLU A 124 -14.88 -8.54 -15.08
CA GLU A 124 -16.25 -8.94 -15.35
C GLU A 124 -16.30 -10.41 -15.76
N VAL A 125 -17.42 -11.08 -15.50
CA VAL A 125 -17.60 -12.50 -15.79
C VAL A 125 -18.78 -12.70 -16.72
N SER A 126 -18.60 -13.58 -17.70
CA SER A 126 -19.62 -14.00 -18.66
C SER A 126 -19.75 -15.52 -18.68
N THR A 127 -20.99 -16.00 -18.71
CA THR A 127 -21.34 -17.43 -18.87
C THR A 127 -21.73 -17.81 -20.30
N ASP A 128 -21.95 -16.82 -21.16
CA ASP A 128 -22.34 -17.00 -22.57
C ASP A 128 -21.28 -16.46 -23.56
N GLY A 129 -20.20 -15.86 -23.04
CA GLY A 129 -19.13 -15.22 -23.80
C GLY A 129 -19.51 -13.87 -24.43
N VAL A 130 -20.71 -13.35 -24.16
CA VAL A 130 -21.24 -12.12 -24.78
C VAL A 130 -21.69 -11.12 -23.71
N SER A 131 -22.46 -11.59 -22.73
CA SER A 131 -23.02 -10.80 -21.65
C SER A 131 -22.10 -10.85 -20.44
N PHE A 132 -21.54 -9.70 -20.08
CA PHE A 132 -20.74 -9.50 -18.87
C PHE A 132 -21.62 -8.78 -17.85
N ASP A 133 -22.28 -9.56 -17.00
CA ASP A 133 -23.31 -9.05 -16.09
C ASP A 133 -22.88 -9.00 -14.63
N ARG A 134 -21.82 -9.71 -14.28
CA ARG A 134 -21.20 -9.73 -12.95
C ARG A 134 -19.84 -9.06 -12.99
N SER A 135 -19.51 -8.31 -11.93
CA SER A 135 -18.25 -7.55 -11.84
C SER A 135 -17.63 -7.61 -10.45
N GLY A 136 -16.32 -7.53 -10.40
CA GLY A 136 -15.55 -7.38 -9.15
C GLY A 136 -14.23 -6.65 -9.40
N ARG A 137 -13.34 -6.68 -8.41
CA ARG A 137 -11.99 -6.11 -8.51
C ARG A 137 -10.94 -7.14 -8.06
N TRP A 138 -9.78 -7.10 -8.71
CA TRP A 138 -8.62 -7.94 -8.47
C TRP A 138 -7.42 -7.06 -8.14
N LEU A 139 -6.65 -7.38 -7.11
CA LEU A 139 -5.46 -6.59 -6.76
C LEU A 139 -4.22 -7.14 -7.48
N SER A 140 -3.69 -6.37 -8.42
CA SER A 140 -2.41 -6.64 -9.12
C SER A 140 -1.24 -6.22 -8.22
N VAL A 141 -0.32 -7.15 -7.97
CA VAL A 141 0.75 -6.99 -6.98
C VAL A 141 2.13 -7.14 -7.62
N HIS A 142 3.09 -6.38 -7.09
CA HIS A 142 4.49 -6.44 -7.46
C HIS A 142 5.05 -7.87 -7.32
N HIS A 143 5.74 -8.36 -8.35
CA HIS A 143 6.14 -9.77 -8.43
C HIS A 143 7.01 -10.23 -7.24
N SER A 144 7.89 -9.35 -6.73
CA SER A 144 8.76 -9.65 -5.58
C SER A 144 8.05 -9.61 -4.23
N LYS A 145 6.82 -9.07 -4.16
CA LYS A 145 6.07 -8.92 -2.91
C LYS A 145 5.10 -10.06 -2.64
N LEU A 146 4.92 -10.99 -3.60
CA LEU A 146 4.14 -12.19 -3.36
C LEU A 146 4.79 -13.07 -2.30
N GLY A 147 3.95 -13.62 -1.42
CA GLY A 147 4.36 -14.64 -0.46
C GLY A 147 4.94 -15.88 -1.17
N PRO A 148 5.85 -16.63 -0.51
CA PRO A 148 6.51 -17.79 -1.10
C PRO A 148 5.53 -18.89 -1.54
N ASP A 149 4.36 -18.96 -0.92
CA ASP A 149 3.32 -19.95 -1.25
C ASP A 149 2.65 -19.71 -2.62
N TYR A 150 2.84 -18.53 -3.22
CA TYR A 150 2.14 -18.13 -4.46
C TYR A 150 3.09 -17.91 -5.64
N LYS A 151 4.37 -18.31 -5.53
CA LYS A 151 5.38 -18.11 -6.57
C LYS A 151 6.31 -19.30 -6.70
N ILE A 152 7.12 -19.29 -7.75
CA ILE A 152 8.24 -20.22 -7.92
C ILE A 152 9.42 -19.70 -7.12
N ILE A 153 10.05 -20.57 -6.33
CA ILE A 153 11.26 -20.26 -5.56
C ILE A 153 12.46 -20.86 -6.28
N LEU A 154 13.43 -20.01 -6.61
CA LEU A 154 14.76 -20.44 -7.09
C LEU A 154 15.59 -20.85 -5.87
N VAL A 155 15.94 -22.13 -5.75
CA VAL A 155 16.51 -22.68 -4.49
C VAL A 155 17.84 -22.04 -4.11
N ASN A 156 18.67 -21.72 -5.11
CA ASN A 156 19.92 -20.98 -4.93
C ASN A 156 19.97 -19.82 -5.91
N ASP A 157 19.25 -18.75 -5.60
CA ASP A 157 19.12 -17.58 -6.47
C ASP A 157 20.48 -17.01 -6.95
N LYS A 158 21.49 -16.99 -6.08
CA LYS A 158 22.85 -16.60 -6.46
C LYS A 158 23.43 -17.50 -7.56
N GLN A 159 23.23 -18.82 -7.49
CA GLN A 159 23.71 -19.73 -8.52
C GLN A 159 23.01 -19.48 -9.86
N TRP A 160 21.70 -19.17 -9.86
CA TRP A 160 20.96 -18.83 -11.07
C TRP A 160 21.49 -17.54 -11.72
N GLN A 161 21.70 -16.49 -10.92
CA GLN A 161 22.11 -15.16 -11.39
C GLN A 161 23.62 -15.03 -11.66
N TYR A 162 24.45 -15.97 -11.22
CA TYR A 162 25.91 -15.98 -11.46
C TYR A 162 26.40 -17.18 -12.26
N TYR A 163 25.50 -18.02 -12.78
CA TYR A 163 25.88 -19.23 -13.51
C TYR A 163 26.82 -18.91 -14.67
N GLY A 164 28.00 -19.55 -14.73
CA GLY A 164 29.05 -19.29 -15.74
C GLY A 164 30.11 -18.29 -15.37
N THR A 165 29.92 -17.53 -14.29
CA THR A 165 31.03 -16.79 -13.66
C THR A 165 32.00 -17.78 -12.99
N PRO A 166 33.24 -17.36 -12.64
CA PRO A 166 34.19 -18.25 -11.98
C PRO A 166 33.59 -18.97 -10.77
N ASP A 167 33.81 -20.28 -10.69
CA ASP A 167 33.36 -21.15 -9.60
C ASP A 167 31.84 -21.35 -9.46
N VAL A 168 31.01 -20.90 -10.42
CA VAL A 168 29.55 -21.09 -10.40
C VAL A 168 29.08 -21.94 -11.57
N SER A 169 28.72 -23.20 -11.27
CA SER A 169 28.22 -24.19 -12.24
C SER A 169 27.30 -25.21 -11.55
N GLY A 170 26.86 -26.25 -12.29
CA GLY A 170 26.07 -27.37 -11.76
C GLY A 170 24.60 -27.33 -12.17
N ASP A 171 23.77 -28.09 -11.47
CA ASP A 171 22.33 -28.10 -11.73
C ASP A 171 21.66 -26.94 -11.02
N LEU A 172 20.68 -26.33 -11.69
CA LEU A 172 19.78 -25.34 -11.12
C LEU A 172 18.51 -26.02 -10.67
N GLU A 173 18.00 -25.64 -9.50
CA GLU A 173 16.79 -26.20 -8.90
C GLU A 173 15.78 -25.10 -8.55
N MET A 174 14.51 -25.40 -8.78
CA MET A 174 13.36 -24.58 -8.45
C MET A 174 12.24 -25.40 -7.83
N ILE A 175 11.45 -24.78 -6.96
CA ILE A 175 10.32 -25.41 -6.27
C ILE A 175 9.06 -24.54 -6.35
N TRP A 176 7.89 -25.17 -6.30
CA TRP A 176 6.59 -24.50 -6.26
C TRP A 176 5.51 -25.39 -5.62
N ILE A 177 4.38 -24.80 -5.24
CA ILE A 177 3.21 -25.54 -4.77
C ILE A 177 2.45 -26.11 -5.97
N SER A 178 2.59 -27.42 -6.22
CA SER A 178 2.01 -28.09 -7.39
C SER A 178 0.49 -28.01 -7.48
N SER A 179 -0.22 -27.91 -6.35
CA SER A 179 -1.69 -27.83 -6.32
C SER A 179 -2.27 -26.53 -6.86
N LEU A 180 -1.47 -25.47 -7.00
CA LEU A 180 -1.90 -24.20 -7.61
C LEU A 180 -2.01 -24.28 -9.14
N ILE A 181 -1.47 -25.33 -9.74
CA ILE A 181 -1.57 -25.62 -11.17
C ILE A 181 -2.37 -26.89 -11.34
N LYS A 182 -3.60 -26.78 -11.85
CA LYS A 182 -4.53 -27.91 -12.02
C LYS A 182 -4.18 -28.77 -13.24
N ALA A 183 -3.01 -29.40 -13.21
CA ALA A 183 -2.54 -30.31 -14.25
C ALA A 183 -1.63 -31.39 -13.67
N GLU A 184 -1.71 -32.61 -14.22
CA GLU A 184 -0.80 -33.71 -13.87
C GLU A 184 0.63 -33.47 -14.39
N ARG A 185 0.73 -32.74 -15.50
CA ARG A 185 1.98 -32.47 -16.22
C ARG A 185 2.05 -31.01 -16.62
N VAL A 186 3.26 -30.47 -16.60
CA VAL A 186 3.53 -29.03 -16.76
C VAL A 186 4.65 -28.79 -17.77
N ASN A 187 4.66 -27.61 -18.36
CA ASN A 187 5.79 -27.04 -19.07
C ASN A 187 6.50 -26.04 -18.16
N ILE A 188 7.83 -26.03 -18.22
CA ILE A 188 8.71 -25.08 -17.56
C ILE A 188 9.27 -24.18 -18.66
N GLU A 189 8.88 -22.91 -18.66
CA GLU A 189 9.13 -21.97 -19.75
C GLU A 189 9.98 -20.80 -19.26
N LEU A 190 10.91 -20.34 -20.10
CA LEU A 190 11.61 -19.09 -19.89
C LEU A 190 10.92 -17.96 -20.67
N TRP A 191 10.62 -16.88 -19.97
CA TRP A 191 10.14 -15.64 -20.53
C TRP A 191 11.17 -14.53 -20.31
N GLY A 192 11.39 -13.70 -21.32
CA GLY A 192 12.29 -12.56 -21.26
C GLY A 192 11.52 -11.24 -21.22
N TYR A 193 12.08 -10.26 -20.52
CA TYR A 193 11.56 -8.89 -20.48
C TYR A 193 12.48 -7.93 -21.24
N ASN A 194 11.89 -7.04 -22.04
CA ASN A 194 12.62 -5.96 -22.68
C ASN A 194 11.70 -4.76 -22.93
N GLU A 195 12.30 -3.62 -23.24
CA GLU A 195 11.61 -2.41 -23.63
C GLU A 195 12.17 -1.94 -24.97
N THR A 196 11.28 -1.58 -25.91
CA THR A 196 11.65 -1.25 -27.29
C THR A 196 10.91 -0.01 -27.77
N GLY A 197 11.48 0.70 -28.74
CA GLY A 197 10.99 2.00 -29.20
C GLY A 197 12.00 3.10 -28.94
N GLU A 198 11.58 4.34 -29.12
CA GLU A 198 12.35 5.54 -28.81
C GLU A 198 12.05 5.99 -27.37
N GLU A 199 13.10 6.25 -26.59
CA GLU A 199 13.01 6.59 -25.18
C GLU A 199 12.18 7.86 -24.96
N TYR A 200 11.33 7.84 -23.92
CA TYR A 200 10.36 8.87 -23.56
C TYR A 200 9.39 9.28 -24.69
N SER A 201 9.24 8.45 -25.73
CA SER A 201 8.29 8.66 -26.81
C SER A 201 7.01 7.83 -26.63
N ALA A 202 5.98 8.13 -27.44
CA ALA A 202 4.73 7.37 -27.44
C ALA A 202 4.90 5.90 -27.87
N ASN A 203 5.95 5.57 -28.65
CA ASN A 203 6.21 4.21 -29.14
C ASN A 203 7.14 3.39 -28.24
N TRP A 204 7.53 3.92 -27.07
CA TRP A 204 8.27 3.16 -26.07
C TRP A 204 7.32 2.15 -25.42
N GLU A 205 7.62 0.86 -25.56
CA GLU A 205 6.74 -0.22 -25.16
C GLU A 205 7.51 -1.34 -24.46
N ALA A 206 6.91 -1.88 -23.40
CA ALA A 206 7.41 -3.05 -22.69
C ALA A 206 6.89 -4.34 -23.34
N GLU A 207 7.76 -5.35 -23.44
CA GLU A 207 7.47 -6.66 -24.01
C GLU A 207 7.95 -7.77 -23.07
N TRP A 208 7.00 -8.57 -22.59
CA TRP A 208 7.27 -9.93 -22.14
C TRP A 208 7.15 -10.91 -23.30
N LYS A 209 8.19 -11.70 -23.51
CA LYS A 209 8.29 -12.62 -24.62
C LYS A 209 8.64 -14.03 -24.15
N TYR A 210 7.85 -15.00 -24.58
CA TYR A 210 8.22 -16.41 -24.48
C TYR A 210 9.51 -16.65 -25.29
N LEU A 211 10.54 -17.19 -24.65
CA LEU A 211 11.80 -17.53 -25.31
C LEU A 211 11.78 -18.99 -25.74
N TYR A 212 11.77 -19.92 -24.77
CA TYR A 212 11.75 -21.36 -25.01
C TYR A 212 11.32 -22.16 -23.77
N THR A 213 10.94 -23.42 -23.98
CA THR A 213 10.59 -24.37 -22.91
C THR A 213 11.84 -25.11 -22.43
N VAL A 214 12.19 -24.94 -21.17
CA VAL A 214 13.31 -25.60 -20.47
C VAL A 214 12.97 -27.06 -20.16
N GLY A 215 11.74 -27.32 -19.71
CA GLY A 215 11.24 -28.65 -19.37
C GLY A 215 9.86 -28.87 -19.98
N ARG A 216 9.74 -29.79 -20.94
CA ARG A 216 8.48 -30.05 -21.64
C ARG A 216 7.76 -31.26 -21.07
N ASP A 217 6.47 -31.11 -20.82
CA ASP A 217 5.60 -32.20 -20.37
C ASP A 217 6.22 -32.97 -19.19
N VAL A 218 6.67 -32.26 -18.16
CA VAL A 218 7.28 -32.88 -16.97
C VAL A 218 6.21 -33.15 -15.91
N PRO A 219 6.38 -34.16 -15.03
CA PRO A 219 5.44 -34.38 -13.93
C PRO A 219 5.31 -33.15 -13.03
N ASN A 220 4.08 -32.77 -12.66
CA ASN A 220 3.82 -31.67 -11.73
C ASN A 220 4.11 -32.09 -10.28
N SER A 221 5.40 -32.24 -9.96
CA SER A 221 5.88 -32.72 -8.65
C SER A 221 6.19 -31.60 -7.65
N GLY A 222 6.11 -30.33 -8.07
CA GLY A 222 6.47 -29.18 -7.23
C GLY A 222 7.97 -28.90 -7.15
N VAL A 223 8.79 -29.63 -7.90
CA VAL A 223 10.23 -29.43 -8.01
C VAL A 223 10.69 -29.72 -9.44
N PHE A 224 11.68 -28.97 -9.91
CA PHE A 224 12.32 -29.20 -11.20
C PHE A 224 13.79 -28.78 -11.12
N SER A 225 14.66 -29.62 -11.67
CA SER A 225 16.09 -29.34 -11.77
C SER A 225 16.60 -29.64 -13.18
N PHE A 226 17.53 -28.84 -13.66
CA PHE A 226 18.14 -29.02 -14.97
C PHE A 226 19.57 -28.47 -14.98
N THR A 227 20.40 -29.01 -15.87
CA THR A 227 21.73 -28.44 -16.16
C THR A 227 21.60 -27.42 -17.28
N PRO A 228 21.91 -26.12 -17.04
CA PRO A 228 21.79 -25.09 -18.05
C PRO A 228 22.61 -25.37 -19.31
N GLN A 229 22.04 -25.02 -20.45
CA GLN A 229 22.71 -25.00 -21.75
C GLN A 229 22.74 -23.56 -22.27
N ILE A 230 23.76 -23.23 -23.06
CA ILE A 230 23.83 -21.94 -23.75
C ILE A 230 22.64 -21.85 -24.71
N ALA A 231 21.88 -20.75 -24.64
CA ALA A 231 20.76 -20.55 -25.53
C ALA A 231 21.22 -20.21 -26.95
N GLU A 232 20.40 -20.54 -27.95
CA GLU A 232 20.67 -20.15 -29.34
C GLU A 232 20.36 -18.66 -29.57
N LYS A 233 21.00 -18.04 -30.57
CA LYS A 233 20.60 -16.69 -31.01
C LYS A 233 19.19 -16.75 -31.64
N PRO A 234 18.25 -15.87 -31.30
CA PRO A 234 18.40 -14.59 -30.57
C PRO A 234 18.14 -14.64 -29.06
N TYR A 235 17.92 -15.81 -28.46
CA TYR A 235 17.48 -15.93 -27.07
C TYR A 235 18.52 -15.49 -26.06
N PHE A 236 19.80 -15.80 -26.26
CA PHE A 236 20.86 -15.37 -25.34
C PHE A 236 21.04 -13.84 -25.26
N LEU A 237 20.38 -13.06 -26.13
CA LEU A 237 20.42 -11.59 -26.10
C LEU A 237 19.55 -10.98 -25.00
N TRP A 238 18.70 -11.79 -24.36
CA TRP A 238 17.84 -11.35 -23.27
C TRP A 238 18.60 -11.52 -21.95
N ASP A 239 18.74 -10.47 -21.17
CA ASP A 239 19.56 -10.52 -19.95
C ASP A 239 18.70 -10.63 -18.67
N ILE A 240 17.38 -10.39 -18.79
CA ILE A 240 16.38 -10.40 -17.72
C ILE A 240 15.24 -11.33 -18.11
N GLY A 241 14.76 -12.11 -17.15
CA GLY A 241 13.58 -12.96 -17.36
C GLY A 241 12.98 -13.55 -16.10
N SER A 242 11.95 -14.36 -16.31
CA SER A 242 11.26 -15.13 -15.28
C SER A 242 10.97 -16.53 -15.81
N ILE A 243 11.02 -17.51 -14.91
CA ILE A 243 10.54 -18.87 -15.20
C ILE A 243 9.05 -18.93 -14.95
N ARG A 244 8.32 -19.61 -15.84
CA ARG A 244 6.90 -19.89 -15.73
C ARG A 244 6.66 -21.39 -15.71
N VAL A 245 5.81 -21.86 -14.79
CA VAL A 245 5.25 -23.22 -14.82
C VAL A 245 3.80 -23.13 -15.28
N SER A 246 3.44 -23.85 -16.35
CA SER A 246 2.09 -23.86 -16.95
C SER A 246 1.64 -25.30 -17.26
N PRO A 247 0.32 -25.60 -17.36
CA PRO A 247 -0.16 -26.92 -17.78
C PRO A 247 0.40 -27.36 -19.15
N SER A 248 0.87 -28.61 -19.27
CA SER A 248 1.43 -29.11 -20.54
C SER A 248 0.38 -29.27 -21.66
N THR A 249 -0.90 -29.21 -21.31
CA THR A 249 -2.03 -29.19 -22.25
C THR A 249 -2.15 -27.86 -23.01
N LYS A 250 -1.50 -26.80 -22.54
CA LYS A 250 -1.47 -25.50 -23.22
C LYS A 250 -0.28 -25.44 -24.19
N PRO A 251 -0.43 -24.75 -25.33
CA PRO A 251 0.70 -24.46 -26.22
C PRO A 251 1.79 -23.69 -25.49
N ASP A 252 3.04 -23.92 -25.88
CA ASP A 252 4.17 -23.12 -25.37
C ASP A 252 3.90 -21.63 -25.57
N GLY A 253 4.24 -20.84 -24.55
CA GLY A 253 4.12 -19.39 -24.65
C GLY A 253 2.68 -18.87 -24.67
N ALA A 254 1.67 -19.72 -24.45
CA ALA A 254 0.28 -19.28 -24.38
C ALA A 254 0.11 -18.20 -23.30
N GLN A 255 -0.50 -17.07 -23.65
CA GLN A 255 -0.78 -15.98 -22.71
C GLN A 255 -2.02 -16.29 -21.86
N ASN A 256 -2.11 -15.66 -20.68
CA ASN A 256 -3.30 -15.67 -19.83
C ASN A 256 -3.81 -17.08 -19.46
N VAL A 257 -2.89 -18.02 -19.23
CA VAL A 257 -3.16 -19.38 -18.76
C VAL A 257 -2.83 -19.51 -17.28
N ASN A 258 -3.44 -20.48 -16.59
CA ASN A 258 -3.10 -20.76 -15.20
C ASN A 258 -1.62 -21.10 -15.11
N ALA A 259 -0.87 -20.34 -14.31
CA ALA A 259 0.56 -20.44 -14.23
C ALA A 259 1.08 -19.89 -12.90
N LEU A 260 2.27 -20.36 -12.52
CA LEU A 260 3.09 -19.74 -11.49
C LEU A 260 4.34 -19.15 -12.14
N TRP A 261 4.88 -18.11 -11.51
CA TRP A 261 6.04 -17.40 -11.99
C TRP A 261 7.10 -17.29 -10.90
N SER A 262 8.38 -17.28 -11.30
CA SER A 262 9.45 -16.78 -10.46
C SER A 262 9.43 -15.26 -10.44
N GLU A 263 10.18 -14.66 -9.54
CA GLU A 263 10.54 -13.24 -9.65
C GLU A 263 11.36 -13.00 -10.93
N ALA A 264 11.39 -11.74 -11.38
CA ALA A 264 12.37 -11.32 -12.36
C ALA A 264 13.78 -11.47 -11.79
N HIS A 265 14.69 -11.96 -12.60
CA HIS A 265 16.09 -12.15 -12.22
C HIS A 265 17.00 -12.04 -13.44
N ALA A 266 18.29 -11.83 -13.18
CA ALA A 266 19.32 -11.92 -14.21
C ALA A 266 19.44 -13.38 -14.69
N ILE A 267 19.30 -13.62 -15.99
CA ILE A 267 19.29 -14.98 -16.56
C ILE A 267 20.68 -15.41 -17.04
N ALA A 268 21.73 -15.21 -16.23
CA ALA A 268 23.12 -15.54 -16.56
C ALA A 268 23.31 -16.98 -17.10
N TRP A 269 22.49 -17.92 -16.63
CA TRP A 269 22.56 -19.33 -16.99
C TRP A 269 22.21 -19.68 -18.44
N HIS A 270 21.59 -18.77 -19.19
CA HIS A 270 21.31 -18.99 -20.62
C HIS A 270 22.21 -18.20 -21.58
N LEU A 271 23.05 -17.31 -21.04
CA LEU A 271 23.89 -16.41 -21.85
C LEU A 271 24.92 -17.19 -22.69
N GLU A 272 25.42 -16.49 -23.72
CA GLU A 272 26.30 -17.02 -24.76
C GLU A 272 27.68 -17.49 -24.27
N GLU A 273 28.40 -18.20 -25.15
CA GLU A 273 29.72 -18.76 -24.86
C GLU A 273 30.77 -17.69 -24.48
N ALA A 274 30.65 -16.48 -25.01
CA ALA A 274 31.54 -15.37 -24.64
C ALA A 274 31.45 -15.05 -23.14
N PHE A 275 30.24 -15.03 -22.57
CA PHE A 275 30.03 -14.85 -21.12
C PHE A 275 30.61 -16.02 -20.31
N ARG A 276 30.49 -17.26 -20.81
CA ARG A 276 31.08 -18.45 -20.15
C ARG A 276 32.61 -18.41 -20.12
N THR A 277 33.21 -17.84 -21.15
CA THR A 277 34.67 -17.83 -21.34
C THR A 277 35.32 -16.73 -20.52
N ASP A 278 34.73 -15.53 -20.54
CA ASP A 278 35.19 -14.36 -19.79
C ASP A 278 34.00 -13.49 -19.39
N SER A 279 33.34 -13.87 -18.29
CA SER A 279 32.16 -13.16 -17.80
C SER A 279 32.46 -11.70 -17.45
N ALA A 280 33.66 -11.42 -16.94
CA ALA A 280 34.06 -10.08 -16.53
C ALA A 280 34.35 -9.17 -17.74
N GLY A 281 35.04 -9.68 -18.76
CA GLY A 281 35.24 -8.97 -20.02
C GLY A 281 33.92 -8.70 -20.76
N TRP A 282 33.04 -9.70 -20.83
CA TRP A 282 31.70 -9.56 -21.42
C TRP A 282 30.85 -8.52 -20.68
N ALA A 283 30.85 -8.56 -19.35
CA ALA A 283 30.09 -7.63 -18.52
C ALA A 283 30.62 -6.20 -18.62
N LEU A 284 31.94 -6.01 -18.73
CA LEU A 284 32.54 -4.70 -19.01
C LEU A 284 32.06 -4.12 -20.35
N GLU A 285 32.00 -4.92 -21.41
CA GLU A 285 31.51 -4.45 -22.72
C GLU A 285 30.04 -4.01 -22.62
N LYS A 286 29.19 -4.79 -21.95
CA LYS A 286 27.79 -4.41 -21.67
C LYS A 286 27.69 -3.13 -20.85
N CYS A 287 28.49 -2.98 -19.80
CA CYS A 287 28.54 -1.78 -18.96
C CYS A 287 28.94 -0.52 -19.76
N ILE A 288 29.93 -0.62 -20.66
CA ILE A 288 30.36 0.49 -21.52
C ILE A 288 29.27 0.87 -22.54
N ASN A 289 28.52 -0.10 -23.05
CA ASN A 289 27.42 0.19 -23.97
C ASN A 289 26.25 0.84 -23.25
N TRP A 290 25.88 0.33 -22.07
CA TRP A 290 24.91 0.98 -21.19
C TRP A 290 25.31 2.42 -20.83
N ASP A 291 26.57 2.69 -20.50
CA ASP A 291 27.06 4.06 -20.23
C ASP A 291 26.85 5.02 -21.43
N LYS A 292 26.91 4.53 -22.67
CA LYS A 292 26.64 5.35 -23.86
C LYS A 292 25.14 5.62 -24.03
N GLU A 293 24.30 4.61 -23.80
CA GLU A 293 22.84 4.71 -23.87
C GLU A 293 22.32 5.68 -22.80
N GLU A 294 22.82 5.55 -21.57
CA GLU A 294 22.45 6.39 -20.43
C GLU A 294 22.82 7.87 -20.65
N LYS A 295 23.95 8.14 -21.33
CA LYS A 295 24.34 9.51 -21.74
C LYS A 295 23.43 10.12 -22.81
N ALA A 296 22.74 9.30 -23.59
CA ALA A 296 21.83 9.76 -24.63
C ALA A 296 20.41 10.04 -24.08
N MET A 297 20.07 9.47 -22.93
CA MET A 297 18.77 9.65 -22.29
C MET A 297 18.67 10.97 -21.51
N PRO A 298 17.44 11.49 -21.29
CA PRO A 298 17.21 12.62 -20.41
C PRO A 298 17.75 12.40 -18.99
N ASN A 299 18.22 13.49 -18.39
CA ASN A 299 18.70 13.51 -17.01
C ASN A 299 17.51 13.59 -16.05
N PHE A 300 17.25 12.51 -15.31
CA PHE A 300 16.15 12.42 -14.36
C PHE A 300 16.52 12.92 -12.95
N LEU A 301 17.81 13.15 -12.67
CA LEU A 301 18.31 13.47 -11.32
C LEU A 301 17.75 14.79 -10.77
N THR A 302 17.17 15.65 -11.60
CA THR A 302 16.58 16.92 -11.19
C THR A 302 15.26 16.79 -10.43
N GLU A 303 14.57 15.65 -10.54
CA GLU A 303 13.29 15.39 -9.87
C GLU A 303 13.40 14.42 -8.69
N ILE A 304 14.61 13.97 -8.36
CA ILE A 304 14.81 12.95 -7.34
C ILE A 304 14.73 13.57 -5.95
N THR A 305 13.93 12.96 -5.07
CA THR A 305 13.84 13.32 -3.66
C THR A 305 15.15 13.05 -2.93
N ASP A 306 15.57 13.97 -2.06
CA ASP A 306 16.82 13.80 -1.33
C ASP A 306 16.75 12.83 -0.16
N CYS A 307 17.84 12.11 0.06
CA CYS A 307 17.93 11.17 1.16
C CYS A 307 18.00 11.86 2.54
N PRO A 308 17.31 11.31 3.55
CA PRO A 308 17.51 11.67 4.94
C PRO A 308 18.99 11.53 5.36
N CYS A 309 19.49 12.41 6.24
CA CYS A 309 20.89 12.36 6.66
C CYS A 309 21.21 11.11 7.49
N THR A 310 20.22 10.55 8.17
CA THR A 310 20.39 9.44 9.12
C THR A 310 19.30 8.40 8.99
N LEU A 311 19.62 7.17 9.38
CA LEU A 311 18.66 6.06 9.44
C LEU A 311 17.46 6.39 10.35
N ALA A 312 17.69 7.12 11.45
CA ALA A 312 16.62 7.53 12.35
C ALA A 312 15.61 8.46 11.66
N GLN A 313 16.10 9.43 10.87
CA GLN A 313 15.23 10.31 10.08
C GLN A 313 14.50 9.51 9.00
N ALA A 314 15.20 8.63 8.28
CA ALA A 314 14.61 7.79 7.25
C ALA A 314 13.46 6.92 7.75
N ARG A 315 13.59 6.37 8.95
CA ARG A 315 12.55 5.56 9.59
C ARG A 315 11.39 6.39 10.16
N ALA A 316 11.62 7.67 10.45
CA ALA A 316 10.60 8.57 10.96
C ALA A 316 9.78 9.23 9.83
N ASP A 317 10.37 9.37 8.64
CA ASP A 317 9.77 10.04 7.48
C ASP A 317 8.90 9.07 6.65
N THR A 318 7.88 8.52 7.31
CA THR A 318 7.00 7.50 6.76
C THR A 318 6.02 8.02 5.70
N GLY A 319 6.01 9.33 5.44
CA GLY A 319 5.20 9.96 4.38
C GLY A 319 5.90 10.00 3.02
N ARG A 320 7.24 10.03 3.00
CA ARG A 320 8.05 10.07 1.77
C ARG A 320 8.85 8.82 1.51
N PHE A 321 9.17 8.06 2.55
CA PHE A 321 10.02 6.88 2.44
C PHE A 321 9.39 5.64 3.07
N HIS A 322 9.72 4.49 2.51
CA HIS A 322 9.38 3.19 3.06
C HIS A 322 10.58 2.27 3.09
N THR A 323 10.57 1.27 3.97
CA THR A 323 11.62 0.24 4.02
C THR A 323 11.74 -0.53 2.71
N ASP A 324 12.97 -0.74 2.26
CA ASP A 324 13.30 -1.58 1.13
C ASP A 324 13.23 -3.07 1.52
N TYR A 325 12.49 -3.89 0.76
CA TYR A 325 12.32 -5.31 1.10
C TYR A 325 13.57 -6.17 0.87
N GLY A 326 14.52 -5.71 0.05
CA GLY A 326 15.81 -6.34 -0.19
C GLY A 326 16.89 -5.94 0.81
N CYS A 327 16.68 -4.91 1.65
CA CYS A 327 17.64 -4.48 2.66
C CYS A 327 16.93 -3.91 3.90
N ASP A 328 16.44 -4.83 4.74
CA ASP A 328 15.68 -4.51 5.96
C ASP A 328 16.35 -5.12 7.20
N ILE A 329 16.55 -4.30 8.23
CA ILE A 329 17.21 -4.70 9.49
C ILE A 329 16.27 -5.49 10.39
N GLU A 330 14.97 -5.21 10.32
CA GLU A 330 13.95 -5.98 11.01
C GLU A 330 13.81 -7.39 10.42
N ALA A 331 14.19 -7.59 9.15
CA ALA A 331 14.16 -8.88 8.45
C ALA A 331 15.52 -9.61 8.40
N GLY A 332 16.57 -9.08 9.04
CA GLY A 332 17.90 -9.72 9.11
C GLY A 332 18.87 -9.35 7.99
N SER A 333 18.70 -8.19 7.36
CA SER A 333 19.57 -7.48 6.39
C SER A 333 20.42 -8.36 5.47
N PHE A 334 20.00 -8.48 4.21
CA PHE A 334 20.85 -9.01 3.14
C PHE A 334 20.90 -8.07 1.93
N CYS A 335 21.69 -7.00 2.07
CA CYS A 335 21.73 -5.89 1.13
C CYS A 335 22.65 -6.18 -0.07
N VAL A 336 22.21 -7.05 -0.98
CA VAL A 336 23.01 -7.57 -2.12
C VAL A 336 23.66 -6.46 -2.95
N TYR A 337 22.87 -5.44 -3.28
CA TYR A 337 23.30 -4.33 -4.14
C TYR A 337 23.92 -3.17 -3.35
N HIS A 338 23.90 -3.23 -2.01
CA HIS A 338 24.42 -2.19 -1.13
C HIS A 338 25.33 -2.77 -0.03
N PRO A 339 26.48 -3.35 -0.39
CA PRO A 339 27.40 -3.93 0.60
C PRO A 339 27.85 -2.87 1.62
N GLY A 340 27.74 -3.23 2.90
CA GLY A 340 28.05 -2.33 4.03
C GLY A 340 26.83 -1.60 4.59
N ALA A 341 25.71 -1.55 3.86
CA ALA A 341 24.44 -1.09 4.39
C ALA A 341 23.81 -2.16 5.29
N VAL A 342 23.04 -1.72 6.28
CA VAL A 342 22.20 -2.58 7.14
C VAL A 342 20.71 -2.32 6.92
N HIS A 343 20.35 -1.17 6.35
CA HIS A 343 18.96 -0.83 6.06
C HIS A 343 18.92 0.14 4.88
N CYS A 344 17.96 -0.05 3.98
CA CYS A 344 17.64 0.92 2.96
C CYS A 344 16.16 1.31 3.05
N VAL A 345 15.87 2.54 2.65
CA VAL A 345 14.51 3.00 2.37
C VAL A 345 14.41 3.44 0.92
N ARG A 346 13.23 3.39 0.34
CA ARG A 346 12.94 3.94 -0.97
C ARG A 346 11.93 5.06 -0.86
N ALA A 347 12.03 6.05 -1.75
CA ALA A 347 10.95 7.00 -1.94
C ALA A 347 9.67 6.22 -2.29
N ILE A 348 8.52 6.67 -1.79
CA ILE A 348 7.24 6.00 -2.04
C ILE A 348 6.75 6.29 -3.47
N GLN A 349 6.99 7.51 -3.95
CA GLN A 349 6.55 7.98 -5.26
C GLN A 349 7.72 7.99 -6.24
N GLY A 350 7.44 7.63 -7.49
CA GLY A 350 8.33 7.90 -8.59
C GLY A 350 8.26 9.37 -9.02
N SER A 351 9.25 9.81 -9.77
CA SER A 351 9.32 11.19 -10.24
C SER A 351 8.22 11.48 -11.29
N PRO A 352 7.59 12.66 -11.28
CA PRO A 352 6.44 12.92 -12.15
C PRO A 352 6.75 12.88 -13.64
N GLU A 353 7.87 13.44 -14.12
CA GLU A 353 8.23 13.47 -15.54
C GLU A 353 8.89 12.16 -15.96
N TYR A 354 9.84 11.66 -15.16
CA TYR A 354 10.71 10.56 -15.57
C TYR A 354 10.34 9.18 -15.03
N GLY A 355 9.47 9.08 -14.02
CA GLY A 355 9.13 7.81 -13.36
C GLY A 355 10.28 7.24 -12.51
N ALA A 356 11.20 8.10 -12.08
CA ALA A 356 12.44 7.72 -11.44
C ALA A 356 12.32 7.62 -9.92
N GLY A 357 13.10 6.74 -9.28
CA GLY A 357 13.07 6.50 -7.84
C GLY A 357 14.30 6.97 -7.09
N GLN A 358 14.22 6.93 -5.76
CA GLN A 358 15.38 7.09 -4.88
C GLN A 358 15.45 5.93 -3.89
N GLN A 359 16.63 5.35 -3.73
CA GLN A 359 16.96 4.40 -2.69
C GLN A 359 18.05 4.97 -1.78
N CYS A 360 17.78 5.04 -0.48
CA CYS A 360 18.66 5.60 0.53
C CYS A 360 19.10 4.51 1.49
N CYS A 361 20.40 4.22 1.53
CA CYS A 361 20.97 3.13 2.28
C CYS A 361 21.88 3.64 3.41
N TYR A 362 21.80 2.98 4.56
CA TYR A 362 22.48 3.40 5.79
C TYR A 362 23.30 2.26 6.36
N ASP A 363 24.47 2.60 6.90
CA ASP A 363 25.34 1.64 7.58
C ASP A 363 24.91 1.38 9.03
N SER A 364 25.65 0.51 9.72
CA SER A 364 25.39 0.15 11.12
C SER A 364 25.51 1.32 12.12
N THR A 365 26.12 2.44 11.73
CA THR A 365 26.19 3.67 12.55
C THR A 365 24.97 4.57 12.35
N GLY A 366 24.14 4.25 11.34
CA GLY A 366 23.00 5.04 10.92
C GLY A 366 23.38 6.19 9.96
N ALA A 367 24.61 6.23 9.47
CA ALA A 367 25.05 7.21 8.48
C ALA A 367 24.67 6.74 7.08
N GLN A 368 24.32 7.70 6.21
CA GLN A 368 24.05 7.43 4.81
C GLN A 368 25.31 6.91 4.12
N VAL A 369 25.20 5.81 3.38
CA VAL A 369 26.27 5.29 2.53
C VAL A 369 26.24 6.04 1.20
N LEU A 370 27.37 6.61 0.79
CA LEU A 370 27.49 7.40 -0.45
C LEU A 370 28.31 6.66 -1.51
N THR A 371 27.89 6.81 -2.77
CA THR A 371 28.55 6.22 -3.97
C THR A 371 29.96 6.76 -4.22
N GLY A 372 30.28 7.93 -3.69
CA GLY A 372 31.64 8.48 -3.71
C GLY A 372 32.61 7.76 -2.76
N ASP A 373 32.09 7.14 -1.71
CA ASP A 373 32.88 6.53 -0.63
C ASP A 373 32.83 4.99 -0.65
N SER A 374 31.75 4.41 -1.18
CA SER A 374 31.50 2.97 -1.15
C SER A 374 30.70 2.49 -2.36
N ILE A 375 30.99 1.25 -2.79
CA ILE A 375 30.19 0.54 -3.79
C ILE A 375 28.77 0.21 -3.30
N GLY A 376 28.52 0.31 -1.98
CA GLY A 376 27.19 0.13 -1.40
C GLY A 376 26.42 1.43 -1.19
N GLY A 377 26.79 2.49 -1.92
CA GLY A 377 26.15 3.80 -1.82
C GLY A 377 24.65 3.78 -2.09
N SER A 378 23.95 4.78 -1.56
CA SER A 378 22.57 5.13 -1.89
C SER A 378 22.49 5.53 -3.36
N THR A 379 21.47 5.08 -4.08
CA THR A 379 21.37 5.30 -5.54
C THR A 379 19.98 5.82 -5.91
N PRO A 380 19.89 6.82 -6.81
CA PRO A 380 18.66 7.10 -7.52
C PRO A 380 18.45 6.01 -8.58
N ASP A 381 17.22 5.72 -8.96
CA ASP A 381 16.85 4.70 -9.93
C ASP A 381 16.15 5.34 -11.12
N ARG A 382 16.50 4.96 -12.36
CA ARG A 382 15.81 5.51 -13.54
C ARG A 382 14.36 5.03 -13.62
N GLY A 383 14.11 3.77 -13.26
CA GLY A 383 12.78 3.23 -13.07
C GLY A 383 12.50 3.02 -11.59
N HIS A 384 11.45 3.64 -11.06
CA HIS A 384 11.00 3.36 -9.70
C HIS A 384 10.61 1.88 -9.55
N ASP A 385 11.00 1.20 -8.46
CA ASP A 385 10.77 -0.24 -8.29
C ASP A 385 9.27 -0.59 -8.23
N TRP A 386 8.42 0.26 -7.65
CA TRP A 386 6.96 0.10 -7.71
C TRP A 386 6.34 0.62 -9.02
N GLY A 387 7.15 1.16 -9.94
CA GLY A 387 6.69 1.91 -11.10
C GLY A 387 6.14 3.29 -10.71
N GLU A 388 5.53 3.97 -11.66
CA GLU A 388 4.85 5.25 -11.44
C GLU A 388 3.67 5.40 -12.42
N PRO A 389 2.43 5.68 -11.97
CA PRO A 389 1.32 5.94 -12.87
C PRO A 389 1.63 7.04 -13.91
N PRO A 390 1.26 6.87 -15.19
CA PRO A 390 0.69 5.67 -15.80
C PRO A 390 1.76 4.58 -16.04
N TYR A 391 1.61 3.43 -15.37
CA TYR A 391 2.62 2.36 -15.30
C TYR A 391 3.02 1.76 -16.65
N LYS A 392 2.05 1.47 -17.53
CA LYS A 392 2.20 0.62 -18.73
C LYS A 392 3.27 1.09 -19.73
N LYS A 393 3.87 2.26 -19.51
CA LYS A 393 4.89 2.86 -20.37
C LYS A 393 6.25 2.86 -19.67
N PRO A 394 7.29 2.32 -20.30
CA PRO A 394 8.67 2.54 -19.90
C PRO A 394 9.03 4.00 -19.55
N PRO A 395 9.90 4.26 -18.55
CA PRO A 395 10.50 3.30 -17.63
C PRO A 395 9.65 3.15 -16.35
N ARG A 396 8.32 3.16 -16.47
CA ARG A 396 7.37 3.16 -15.32
C ARG A 396 6.75 1.80 -15.02
N VAL A 397 7.21 0.74 -15.68
CA VAL A 397 6.65 -0.60 -15.49
C VAL A 397 7.12 -1.16 -14.15
N PRO A 398 6.20 -1.50 -13.23
CA PRO A 398 6.51 -1.95 -11.88
C PRO A 398 7.46 -3.15 -11.87
N GLY A 399 8.55 -3.04 -11.13
CA GLY A 399 9.65 -3.99 -11.01
C GLY A 399 10.53 -4.05 -12.26
N PHE A 400 9.92 -4.18 -13.44
CA PHE A 400 10.68 -4.57 -14.64
C PHE A 400 11.49 -3.44 -15.27
N SER A 401 10.99 -2.19 -15.27
CA SER A 401 11.79 -1.06 -15.72
C SER A 401 12.98 -0.82 -14.78
N HIS A 402 12.78 -0.94 -13.46
CA HIS A 402 13.86 -0.92 -12.47
C HIS A 402 14.90 -2.03 -12.75
N TRP A 403 14.44 -3.27 -12.99
CA TRP A 403 15.33 -4.36 -13.38
C TRP A 403 16.13 -4.06 -14.64
N LYS A 404 15.50 -3.44 -15.65
CA LYS A 404 16.09 -3.12 -16.95
C LYS A 404 17.16 -2.03 -16.88
N TYR A 405 16.91 -0.95 -16.14
CA TYR A 405 17.81 0.22 -16.15
C TYR A 405 18.76 0.29 -14.96
N ASP A 406 18.42 -0.35 -13.84
CA ASP A 406 19.11 -0.12 -12.58
C ASP A 406 19.70 -1.41 -12.00
N VAL A 407 19.00 -2.54 -12.08
CA VAL A 407 19.51 -3.82 -11.51
C VAL A 407 20.46 -4.54 -12.47
N ILE A 408 20.06 -4.80 -13.71
CA ILE A 408 20.92 -5.54 -14.66
C ILE A 408 22.17 -4.73 -15.05
N SER A 409 22.07 -3.40 -15.08
CA SER A 409 23.21 -2.50 -15.30
C SER A 409 24.19 -2.57 -14.13
N PHE A 410 23.70 -2.69 -12.89
CA PHE A 410 24.54 -3.00 -11.73
C PHE A 410 25.20 -4.38 -11.85
N TYR A 411 24.52 -5.39 -12.40
CA TYR A 411 25.15 -6.66 -12.72
C TYR A 411 26.33 -6.52 -13.68
N TYR A 412 26.16 -5.81 -14.79
CA TYR A 412 27.24 -5.58 -15.75
C TYR A 412 28.42 -4.83 -15.13
N CYS A 413 28.14 -3.76 -14.40
CA CYS A 413 29.18 -2.83 -13.95
C CYS A 413 29.83 -3.23 -12.62
N CYS A 414 29.12 -3.91 -11.71
CA CYS A 414 29.55 -4.13 -10.33
C CYS A 414 29.64 -5.58 -9.88
N LEU A 415 28.73 -6.45 -10.33
CA LEU A 415 28.66 -7.82 -9.81
C LEU A 415 29.41 -8.82 -10.70
N TRP A 416 29.21 -8.74 -12.01
CA TRP A 416 29.93 -9.59 -12.98
C TRP A 416 31.25 -8.95 -13.44
N SER A 417 31.47 -7.66 -13.17
CA SER A 417 32.75 -6.97 -13.39
C SER A 417 33.04 -5.98 -12.27
N ASP A 418 34.29 -5.47 -12.19
CA ASP A 418 34.74 -4.53 -11.15
C ASP A 418 34.86 -3.09 -11.72
N ASN A 419 33.77 -2.57 -12.28
CA ASN A 419 33.73 -1.30 -13.02
C ASN A 419 32.60 -0.36 -12.55
N CYS A 420 32.23 -0.44 -11.27
CA CYS A 420 31.11 0.30 -10.66
C CYS A 420 31.12 1.81 -10.92
N ARG A 421 32.29 2.40 -11.16
CA ARG A 421 32.43 3.83 -11.46
C ARG A 421 31.55 4.29 -12.64
N TYR A 422 31.33 3.45 -13.64
CA TYR A 422 30.41 3.78 -14.74
C TYR A 422 28.98 3.90 -14.22
N TYR A 423 28.54 2.96 -13.38
CA TYR A 423 27.22 2.97 -12.77
C TYR A 423 27.00 4.23 -11.94
N PHE A 424 27.91 4.53 -11.01
CA PHE A 424 27.79 5.68 -10.11
C PHE A 424 27.93 7.04 -10.80
N THR A 425 28.43 7.09 -12.05
CA THR A 425 28.41 8.34 -12.84
C THR A 425 26.98 8.76 -13.17
N HIS A 426 26.08 7.79 -13.36
CA HIS A 426 24.67 8.02 -13.72
C HIS A 426 23.70 7.78 -12.56
N ARG A 427 24.18 7.15 -11.50
CA ARG A 427 23.43 6.85 -10.28
C ARG A 427 24.14 7.46 -9.05
N PRO A 428 24.52 8.76 -9.07
CA PRO A 428 25.19 9.38 -7.94
C PRO A 428 24.23 9.49 -6.76
N SER A 429 24.72 9.29 -5.54
CA SER A 429 23.90 9.45 -4.34
C SER A 429 23.37 10.89 -4.27
N SER A 430 22.07 11.05 -4.04
CA SER A 430 21.58 12.28 -3.43
C SER A 430 22.17 12.36 -2.01
N ASP A 431 22.76 13.51 -1.67
CA ASP A 431 23.17 13.79 -0.30
C ASP A 431 22.04 14.51 0.44
N CYS A 432 22.17 14.60 1.76
CA CYS A 432 21.10 15.17 2.57
C CYS A 432 21.11 16.71 2.67
N ARG A 433 21.82 17.43 1.78
CA ARG A 433 22.00 18.90 1.91
C ARG A 433 20.68 19.67 1.88
N THR A 434 19.71 19.18 1.11
CA THR A 434 18.39 19.79 0.90
C THR A 434 17.27 19.04 1.60
N TYR A 435 17.57 17.89 2.23
CA TYR A 435 16.61 17.17 3.05
C TYR A 435 16.12 18.02 4.22
N ARG A 436 14.79 18.15 4.33
CA ARG A 436 14.10 18.78 5.45
C ARG A 436 13.20 17.75 6.11
N PRO A 437 13.35 17.46 7.42
CA PRO A 437 12.44 16.58 8.13
C PRO A 437 11.00 17.09 8.07
N PRO A 438 9.99 16.19 8.01
CA PRO A 438 8.59 16.60 8.08
C PRO A 438 8.25 17.16 9.46
N ARG A 439 7.25 18.05 9.52
CA ARG A 439 6.64 18.52 10.76
C ARG A 439 5.56 17.57 11.21
N VAL A 440 5.44 17.37 12.51
CA VAL A 440 4.57 16.36 13.11
C VAL A 440 3.50 17.04 13.96
N ALA A 441 2.25 16.62 13.77
CA ALA A 441 1.14 16.95 14.65
C ALA A 441 0.39 15.66 15.02
N ALA A 442 -0.31 15.66 16.16
CA ALA A 442 -0.91 14.43 16.69
C ALA A 442 -2.22 14.66 17.44
N VAL A 443 -3.05 13.61 17.45
CA VAL A 443 -4.24 13.46 18.29
C VAL A 443 -4.09 12.18 19.10
N LEU A 444 -4.13 12.31 20.42
CA LEU A 444 -3.84 11.24 21.38
C LEU A 444 -5.08 10.93 22.23
N GLY A 445 -5.56 9.69 22.18
CA GLY A 445 -6.53 9.17 23.15
C GLY A 445 -7.88 9.92 23.18
N ASP A 446 -8.11 10.66 24.27
CA ASP A 446 -9.39 11.24 24.72
C ASP A 446 -9.54 12.77 24.55
N PRO A 447 -9.72 13.23 23.31
CA PRO A 447 -8.62 13.56 22.44
C PRO A 447 -7.81 14.76 22.98
N HIS A 448 -6.51 14.52 23.20
CA HIS A 448 -5.48 15.54 23.39
C HIS A 448 -4.81 15.85 22.05
N PHE A 449 -4.68 17.12 21.72
CA PHE A 449 -4.11 17.60 20.46
C PHE A 449 -2.73 18.17 20.68
N VAL A 450 -1.84 17.96 19.71
CA VAL A 450 -0.54 18.61 19.57
C VAL A 450 -0.47 19.15 18.15
N THR A 451 -0.44 20.47 17.99
CA THR A 451 -0.36 21.16 16.69
C THR A 451 1.04 21.07 16.09
N PHE A 452 1.20 21.51 14.84
CA PHE A 452 2.49 21.52 14.15
C PHE A 452 3.54 22.43 14.83
N ASP A 453 3.09 23.50 15.49
CA ASP A 453 3.95 24.47 16.17
C ASP A 453 4.03 24.23 17.70
N GLY A 454 3.49 23.10 18.16
CA GLY A 454 3.71 22.56 19.51
C GLY A 454 2.69 22.97 20.57
N VAL A 455 1.57 23.58 20.18
CA VAL A 455 0.46 23.88 21.09
C VAL A 455 -0.23 22.60 21.51
N THR A 456 -0.39 22.41 22.83
CA THR A 456 -1.11 21.29 23.41
C THR A 456 -2.44 21.73 23.99
N PHE A 457 -3.54 21.09 23.58
CA PHE A 457 -4.87 21.38 24.13
C PHE A 457 -5.77 20.14 24.17
N THR A 458 -6.82 20.18 24.97
CA THR A 458 -7.81 19.10 25.08
C THR A 458 -9.15 19.57 24.50
N PHE A 459 -9.74 18.77 23.62
CA PHE A 459 -11.03 19.07 23.01
C PHE A 459 -11.97 17.87 23.02
N ASN A 460 -12.91 17.83 23.97
CA ASN A 460 -13.89 16.75 24.12
C ASN A 460 -15.15 16.98 23.27
N GLY A 461 -14.97 17.39 22.01
CA GLY A 461 -16.05 17.51 21.02
C GLY A 461 -16.65 16.14 20.68
N LYS A 462 -17.95 16.12 20.37
CA LYS A 462 -18.61 14.99 19.71
C LYS A 462 -19.02 15.44 18.31
N GLY A 463 -18.42 14.84 17.29
CA GLY A 463 -18.73 15.19 15.91
C GLY A 463 -17.60 14.81 14.96
N GLU A 464 -17.67 15.36 13.76
CA GLU A 464 -16.65 15.25 12.72
C GLU A 464 -16.00 16.62 12.58
N TYR A 465 -14.67 16.64 12.54
CA TYR A 465 -13.88 17.86 12.55
C TYR A 465 -12.75 17.76 11.52
N VAL A 466 -12.41 18.89 10.89
CA VAL A 466 -11.21 18.99 10.06
C VAL A 466 -10.00 19.03 10.99
N LEU A 467 -9.16 17.98 10.92
CA LEU A 467 -7.90 17.91 11.65
C LEU A 467 -6.86 18.79 10.95
N VAL A 468 -6.69 18.58 9.65
CA VAL A 468 -5.85 19.42 8.79
C VAL A 468 -6.42 19.45 7.38
N SER A 469 -6.34 20.61 6.74
CA SER A 469 -6.64 20.79 5.32
C SER A 469 -5.64 21.76 4.69
N SER A 470 -5.38 21.56 3.40
CA SER A 470 -4.59 22.48 2.57
C SER A 470 -5.23 22.62 1.20
N SER A 471 -5.64 23.83 0.82
CA SER A 471 -6.24 24.09 -0.50
C SER A 471 -5.23 23.90 -1.63
N ASP A 472 -3.97 24.26 -1.38
CA ASP A 472 -2.91 24.31 -2.40
C ASP A 472 -2.48 22.92 -2.84
N HIS A 473 -2.64 21.93 -1.94
CA HIS A 473 -2.38 20.52 -2.20
C HIS A 473 -3.67 19.69 -2.29
N GLU A 474 -4.84 20.33 -2.21
CA GLU A 474 -6.16 19.68 -2.12
C GLU A 474 -6.21 18.54 -1.05
N LEU A 475 -5.49 18.75 0.05
CA LEU A 475 -5.41 17.80 1.17
C LEU A 475 -6.58 18.05 2.13
N SER A 476 -7.28 16.98 2.51
CA SER A 476 -8.36 17.02 3.52
C SER A 476 -8.25 15.83 4.46
N VAL A 477 -8.10 16.09 5.75
CA VAL A 477 -8.03 15.09 6.81
C VAL A 477 -9.07 15.42 7.87
N GLN A 478 -10.02 14.52 8.08
CA GLN A 478 -11.14 14.67 8.99
C GLN A 478 -11.08 13.62 10.10
N GLY A 479 -11.41 14.00 11.32
CA GLY A 479 -11.47 13.12 12.49
C GLY A 479 -12.89 13.06 13.05
N ARG A 480 -13.38 11.84 13.30
CA ARG A 480 -14.65 11.60 14.00
C ARG A 480 -14.38 11.27 15.45
N THR A 481 -15.10 11.94 16.33
CA THR A 481 -15.04 11.74 17.78
C THR A 481 -16.38 11.27 18.32
N GLU A 482 -16.35 10.27 19.19
CA GLU A 482 -17.55 9.65 19.77
C GLU A 482 -17.44 9.53 21.28
N PRO A 483 -18.58 9.48 22.02
CA PRO A 483 -18.55 9.26 23.46
C PRO A 483 -17.82 7.96 23.81
N MET A 484 -16.85 8.05 24.72
CA MET A 484 -16.15 6.89 25.22
C MET A 484 -17.09 6.06 26.10
N ARG A 485 -16.95 4.73 26.05
CA ARG A 485 -17.67 3.80 26.91
C ARG A 485 -16.68 3.04 27.78
N PHE A 486 -16.96 2.93 29.06
CA PHE A 486 -16.23 2.03 29.95
C PHE A 486 -16.56 0.57 29.61
N GLU A 487 -15.71 -0.37 30.04
CA GLU A 487 -15.92 -1.82 29.84
C GLU A 487 -17.28 -2.31 30.34
N ASN A 488 -17.82 -1.67 31.37
CA ASN A 488 -19.15 -1.97 31.92
C ASN A 488 -20.33 -1.42 31.07
N GLY A 489 -20.05 -0.80 29.92
CA GLY A 489 -21.02 -0.25 28.98
C GLY A 489 -21.52 1.17 29.31
N THR A 490 -21.13 1.74 30.45
CA THR A 490 -21.52 3.12 30.83
C THR A 490 -20.75 4.14 29.99
N VAL A 491 -21.43 5.23 29.61
CA VAL A 491 -20.83 6.31 28.84
C VAL A 491 -19.98 7.18 29.75
N ALA A 492 -18.70 7.32 29.42
CA ALA A 492 -17.79 8.23 30.09
C ALA A 492 -18.11 9.68 29.68
N MET A 493 -17.74 10.61 30.55
CA MET A 493 -17.89 12.06 30.32
C MET A 493 -16.72 12.60 29.47
N ALA A 494 -16.35 11.85 28.45
CA ALA A 494 -15.22 12.10 27.56
C ALA A 494 -15.54 11.56 26.17
N THR A 495 -14.90 12.11 25.15
CA THR A 495 -14.93 11.55 23.80
C THR A 495 -13.60 10.90 23.47
N ARG A 496 -13.59 10.03 22.46
CA ARG A 496 -12.38 9.45 21.88
C ARG A 496 -12.43 9.64 20.37
N LEU A 497 -11.26 9.70 19.75
CA LEU A 497 -11.15 9.54 18.30
C LEU A 497 -11.65 8.13 17.93
N SER A 498 -12.53 8.01 16.93
CA SER A 498 -13.10 6.73 16.50
C SER A 498 -12.90 6.42 15.01
N SER A 499 -12.68 7.45 14.19
CA SER A 499 -12.36 7.31 12.77
C SER A 499 -11.57 8.52 12.27
N VAL A 500 -10.69 8.30 11.28
CA VAL A 500 -10.01 9.35 10.53
C VAL A 500 -10.20 9.07 9.04
N ALA A 501 -10.71 10.04 8.29
CA ALA A 501 -10.88 9.96 6.85
C ALA A 501 -10.01 11.00 6.14
N MET A 502 -9.38 10.61 5.05
CA MET A 502 -8.35 11.41 4.39
C MET A 502 -8.40 11.28 2.87
N ARG A 503 -8.03 12.36 2.18
CA ARG A 503 -7.92 12.44 0.72
C ARG A 503 -6.92 13.54 0.33
N GLU A 504 -6.22 13.34 -0.77
CA GLU A 504 -5.43 14.38 -1.45
C GLU A 504 -5.85 14.43 -2.92
N ASN A 505 -6.16 15.63 -3.43
CA ASN A 505 -6.55 15.83 -4.83
C ASN A 505 -7.70 14.85 -5.22
N ALA A 506 -7.59 14.21 -6.39
CA ALA A 506 -8.53 13.23 -6.89
C ALA A 506 -8.27 11.80 -6.39
N SER A 507 -7.46 11.59 -5.35
CA SER A 507 -7.15 10.25 -4.83
C SER A 507 -8.39 9.47 -4.39
N ASP A 508 -8.23 8.17 -4.24
CA ASP A 508 -9.14 7.35 -3.45
C ASP A 508 -9.26 7.90 -2.02
N VAL A 509 -10.46 7.84 -1.44
CA VAL A 509 -10.71 8.27 -0.06
C VAL A 509 -10.41 7.11 0.88
N ILE A 510 -9.55 7.35 1.85
CA ILE A 510 -9.19 6.36 2.87
C ILE A 510 -9.85 6.73 4.20
N GLU A 511 -10.61 5.81 4.78
CA GLU A 511 -11.12 5.90 6.15
C GLU A 511 -10.48 4.82 7.01
N VAL A 512 -9.89 5.20 8.13
CA VAL A 512 -9.37 4.28 9.15
C VAL A 512 -10.18 4.44 10.42
N ARG A 513 -10.85 3.39 10.88
CA ARG A 513 -11.74 3.43 12.04
C ARG A 513 -11.47 2.28 13.01
N LEU A 514 -11.91 2.47 14.26
CA LEU A 514 -11.95 1.37 15.22
C LEU A 514 -12.90 0.27 14.73
N GLY A 515 -12.41 -0.97 14.73
CA GLY A 515 -13.16 -2.17 14.39
C GLY A 515 -14.02 -2.69 15.54
N ASP A 516 -14.64 -3.85 15.33
CA ASP A 516 -15.49 -4.50 16.32
C ASP A 516 -14.70 -5.16 17.45
N ARG A 517 -13.43 -5.55 17.19
CA ARG A 517 -12.53 -6.09 18.20
C ARG A 517 -11.73 -4.98 18.86
N VAL A 518 -11.36 -5.22 20.12
CA VAL A 518 -10.50 -4.31 20.88
C VAL A 518 -9.18 -4.13 20.13
N ASP A 519 -8.79 -2.87 19.96
CA ASP A 519 -7.55 -2.42 19.30
C ASP A 519 -7.39 -2.82 17.82
N GLU A 520 -8.45 -3.31 17.17
CA GLU A 520 -8.45 -3.56 15.72
C GLU A 520 -8.80 -2.28 14.96
N LEU A 521 -8.02 -1.96 13.93
CA LEU A 521 -8.31 -0.92 12.95
C LEU A 521 -8.90 -1.56 11.69
N GLN A 522 -9.98 -0.98 11.20
CA GLN A 522 -10.55 -1.29 9.89
C GLN A 522 -10.26 -0.15 8.93
N VAL A 523 -9.75 -0.48 7.74
CA VAL A 523 -9.49 0.46 6.66
C VAL A 523 -10.56 0.31 5.60
N LEU A 524 -11.05 1.43 5.08
CA LEU A 524 -12.00 1.49 3.98
C LEU A 524 -11.43 2.38 2.88
N MET A 525 -11.54 1.94 1.64
CA MET A 525 -11.28 2.74 0.44
C MET A 525 -12.60 2.97 -0.28
N ASN A 526 -12.96 4.24 -0.48
CA ASN A 526 -14.23 4.65 -1.08
C ASN A 526 -15.43 3.90 -0.47
N GLN A 527 -15.45 3.78 0.87
CA GLN A 527 -16.52 3.12 1.66
C GLN A 527 -16.56 1.59 1.54
N GLN A 528 -15.60 0.96 0.85
CA GLN A 528 -15.43 -0.49 0.80
C GLN A 528 -14.29 -0.92 1.71
N VAL A 529 -14.50 -1.97 2.51
CA VAL A 529 -13.46 -2.50 3.41
C VAL A 529 -12.27 -3.02 2.61
N LEU A 530 -11.07 -2.58 2.99
CA LEU A 530 -9.81 -3.09 2.47
C LEU A 530 -9.27 -4.19 3.39
N SER A 531 -8.93 -5.33 2.78
CA SER A 531 -8.27 -6.43 3.50
C SER A 531 -6.76 -6.35 3.34
N PHE A 532 -6.04 -6.53 4.45
CA PHE A 532 -4.59 -6.70 4.47
C PHE A 532 -4.17 -8.15 4.75
N SER A 533 -5.08 -9.11 4.52
CA SER A 533 -4.83 -10.54 4.79
C SER A 533 -3.84 -11.17 3.82
N GLU A 534 -3.75 -10.65 2.59
CA GLU A 534 -2.84 -11.16 1.55
C GLU A 534 -1.69 -10.20 1.27
N GLN A 535 -1.95 -8.89 1.31
CA GLN A 535 -0.95 -7.85 1.10
C GLN A 535 -0.94 -6.89 2.28
N ASN A 536 0.26 -6.57 2.78
CA ASN A 536 0.44 -5.51 3.79
C ASN A 536 0.67 -4.14 3.14
N TRP A 537 0.85 -4.09 1.82
CA TRP A 537 1.17 -2.92 1.04
C TRP A 537 0.23 -2.84 -0.16
N ILE A 538 -0.54 -1.77 -0.27
CA ILE A 538 -1.54 -1.59 -1.33
C ILE A 538 -1.36 -0.21 -1.96
N ASP A 539 -1.11 -0.22 -3.27
CA ASP A 539 -1.07 0.95 -4.13
C ASP A 539 -2.46 1.19 -4.71
N LEU A 540 -3.00 2.38 -4.50
CA LEU A 540 -4.35 2.80 -4.87
C LEU A 540 -4.27 4.07 -5.72
N SER A 541 -5.40 4.55 -6.23
CA SER A 541 -5.38 5.74 -7.07
C SER A 541 -4.95 6.98 -6.25
N GLY A 542 -3.72 7.43 -6.46
CA GLY A 542 -3.15 8.63 -5.81
C GLY A 542 -2.93 8.51 -4.31
N VAL A 543 -2.84 7.29 -3.76
CA VAL A 543 -2.58 7.05 -2.33
C VAL A 543 -2.02 5.67 -2.09
N PHE A 544 -1.06 5.56 -1.18
CA PHE A 544 -0.46 4.30 -0.76
C PHE A 544 -0.91 3.98 0.67
N VAL A 545 -1.24 2.71 0.94
CA VAL A 545 -1.65 2.27 2.26
C VAL A 545 -0.84 1.06 2.70
N PHE A 546 -0.25 1.16 3.89
CA PHE A 546 0.52 0.09 4.51
C PHE A 546 -0.09 -0.31 5.86
N SER A 547 -0.24 -1.61 6.08
CA SER A 547 -0.60 -2.18 7.38
C SER A 547 -0.01 -3.57 7.54
N SER A 548 0.99 -3.70 8.42
CA SER A 548 1.58 -4.99 8.80
C SER A 548 0.92 -5.63 10.02
N LYS A 549 0.13 -4.86 10.78
CA LYS A 549 -0.57 -5.28 11.98
C LYS A 549 -1.94 -4.60 11.99
N ALA A 550 -2.96 -5.32 12.42
CA ALA A 550 -4.32 -4.78 12.55
C ALA A 550 -4.42 -3.56 13.49
N THR A 551 -3.40 -3.28 14.31
CA THR A 551 -3.34 -2.12 15.21
C THR A 551 -2.71 -0.88 14.58
N ASN A 552 -2.04 -0.99 13.43
CA ASN A 552 -1.22 0.08 12.84
C ASN A 552 -1.52 0.24 11.34
N VAL A 553 -1.84 1.46 10.92
CA VAL A 553 -2.07 1.81 9.52
C VAL A 553 -1.27 3.06 9.20
N THR A 554 -0.53 3.04 8.08
CA THR A 554 0.17 4.18 7.53
C THR A 554 -0.42 4.49 6.14
N VAL A 555 -0.78 5.74 5.89
CA VAL A 555 -1.31 6.23 4.61
C VAL A 555 -0.39 7.33 4.09
N MET A 556 -0.04 7.28 2.81
CA MET A 556 1.00 8.11 2.20
C MET A 556 0.48 8.71 0.90
N PHE A 557 0.60 10.03 0.76
CA PHE A 557 0.12 10.77 -0.41
C PHE A 557 1.27 11.35 -1.27
N PRO A 558 1.02 11.66 -2.56
CA PRO A 558 2.03 12.18 -3.47
C PRO A 558 2.71 13.48 -3.02
N SER A 559 2.04 14.33 -2.23
CA SER A 559 2.68 15.51 -1.63
C SER A 559 3.84 15.19 -0.67
N GLY A 560 3.99 13.92 -0.26
CA GLY A 560 4.87 13.48 0.81
C GLY A 560 4.21 13.51 2.19
N THR A 561 2.91 13.80 2.25
CA THR A 561 2.11 13.72 3.47
C THR A 561 2.00 12.27 3.95
N GLY A 562 2.44 12.02 5.18
CA GLY A 562 2.31 10.73 5.86
C GLY A 562 1.30 10.79 7.01
N LEU A 563 0.45 9.78 7.12
CA LEU A 563 -0.54 9.68 8.19
C LEU A 563 -0.40 8.32 8.88
N GLU A 564 -0.30 8.33 10.20
CA GLU A 564 -0.16 7.12 11.00
C GLU A 564 -1.33 7.02 11.99
N VAL A 565 -2.05 5.92 11.93
CA VAL A 565 -3.13 5.59 12.85
C VAL A 565 -2.71 4.36 13.64
N ARG A 566 -2.73 4.47 14.97
CA ARG A 566 -2.44 3.34 15.87
C ARG A 566 -3.59 3.15 16.84
N ALA A 567 -3.95 1.90 17.11
CA ALA A 567 -4.91 1.53 18.14
C ALA A 567 -4.22 0.79 19.29
N GLY A 568 -4.63 1.11 20.52
CA GLY A 568 -4.13 0.46 21.72
C GLY A 568 -4.92 0.90 22.95
N GLU A 569 -5.13 -0.01 23.89
CA GLU A 569 -5.83 0.25 25.16
C GLU A 569 -7.25 0.82 24.97
N GLY A 570 -7.94 0.44 23.89
CA GLY A 570 -9.30 0.85 23.57
C GLY A 570 -9.44 2.28 23.00
N VAL A 571 -8.32 2.93 22.68
CA VAL A 571 -8.28 4.26 22.03
C VAL A 571 -7.45 4.19 20.75
N MET A 572 -7.65 5.18 19.88
CA MET A 572 -6.81 5.37 18.70
C MET A 572 -6.00 6.67 18.83
N THR A 573 -4.77 6.63 18.36
CA THR A 573 -3.88 7.78 18.20
C THR A 573 -3.69 8.04 16.71
N PHE A 574 -3.67 9.31 16.34
CA PHE A 574 -3.43 9.77 15.00
C PHE A 574 -2.18 10.67 14.98
N THR A 575 -1.32 10.49 13.99
CA THR A 575 -0.14 11.31 13.75
C THR A 575 -0.10 11.68 12.28
N VAL A 576 0.18 12.94 11.97
CA VAL A 576 0.38 13.43 10.62
C VAL A 576 1.77 14.02 10.49
N LEU A 577 2.43 13.69 9.38
CA LEU A 577 3.75 14.15 8.99
C LEU A 577 3.59 14.97 7.70
N LEU A 578 3.83 16.27 7.78
CA LEU A 578 3.76 17.16 6.62
C LEU A 578 5.15 17.60 6.17
N PRO A 579 5.47 17.49 4.87
CA PRO A 579 6.69 18.08 4.34
C PRO A 579 6.64 19.61 4.41
N HIS A 580 7.83 20.21 4.36
CA HIS A 580 8.02 21.66 4.49
C HIS A 580 7.26 22.48 3.42
N ASP A 581 6.91 21.89 2.28
CA ASP A 581 6.19 22.60 1.21
C ASP A 581 4.76 23.01 1.62
N LEU A 582 4.16 22.34 2.60
CA LEU A 582 2.86 22.73 3.17
C LEU A 582 2.95 23.87 4.20
N GLN A 583 4.13 24.44 4.45
CA GLN A 583 4.30 25.49 5.46
C GLN A 583 3.49 26.73 5.11
N ASN A 584 2.74 27.26 6.07
CA ASN A 584 1.76 28.35 5.94
C ASN A 584 0.51 28.01 5.12
N HIS A 585 0.33 26.76 4.69
CA HIS A 585 -0.79 26.32 3.84
C HIS A 585 -1.73 25.35 4.57
N THR A 586 -1.68 25.28 5.90
CA THR A 586 -2.54 24.41 6.71
C THR A 586 -3.59 25.17 7.50
N LEU A 587 -4.76 24.57 7.62
CA LEU A 587 -5.87 25.01 8.46
C LEU A 587 -6.47 23.79 9.18
N GLY A 588 -7.17 23.99 10.30
CA GLY A 588 -7.87 22.93 11.04
C GLY A 588 -7.48 22.87 12.51
N LEU A 589 -7.89 21.81 13.21
CA LEU A 589 -7.58 21.62 14.63
C LEU A 589 -6.08 21.42 14.94
N LEU A 590 -5.27 21.10 13.93
CA LEU A 590 -3.81 20.96 14.08
C LEU A 590 -3.04 22.24 13.77
N GLY A 591 -3.75 23.35 13.56
CA GLY A 591 -3.17 24.69 13.46
C GLY A 591 -2.59 25.04 12.09
N THR A 592 -1.99 26.22 12.01
CA THR A 592 -1.31 26.73 10.82
C THR A 592 0.18 26.50 10.99
N MET A 593 0.76 25.64 10.17
CA MET A 593 2.17 25.25 10.28
C MET A 593 3.08 26.42 9.83
N ASN A 594 3.41 27.34 10.73
CA ASN A 594 4.17 28.56 10.41
C ASN A 594 5.25 28.93 11.45
N ASP A 595 5.51 28.03 12.41
CA ASP A 595 6.41 28.25 13.55
C ASP A 595 5.93 29.33 14.55
N ASP A 596 4.63 29.66 14.57
CA ASP A 596 4.01 30.59 15.52
C ASP A 596 2.89 29.92 16.34
N PRO A 597 3.16 29.46 17.57
CA PRO A 597 2.14 28.80 18.39
C PRO A 597 0.99 29.75 18.79
N GLU A 598 1.12 31.07 18.68
CA GLU A 598 0.08 32.00 19.15
C GLU A 598 -1.14 32.06 18.21
N ASP A 599 -1.02 31.61 16.95
CA ASP A 599 -2.12 31.61 15.98
C ASP A 599 -2.70 30.21 15.67
N ASP A 600 -2.17 29.16 16.29
CA ASP A 600 -2.61 27.77 16.10
C ASP A 600 -4.09 27.54 16.48
N LEU A 601 -4.61 28.31 17.45
CA LEU A 601 -6.00 28.26 17.87
C LEU A 601 -6.86 29.30 17.14
N THR A 602 -6.76 29.34 15.81
CA THR A 602 -7.55 30.23 14.95
C THR A 602 -8.84 29.54 14.47
N SER A 603 -10.01 30.19 14.58
CA SER A 603 -11.26 29.65 13.97
C SER A 603 -11.26 29.79 12.47
N SER A 604 -12.22 29.14 11.81
CA SER A 604 -12.52 29.44 10.40
C SER A 604 -12.97 30.89 10.16
N ASN A 605 -13.34 31.65 11.20
CA ASN A 605 -13.69 33.07 11.11
C ASN A 605 -12.48 34.00 11.35
N GLY A 606 -11.27 33.45 11.50
CA GLY A 606 -10.03 34.21 11.66
C GLY A 606 -9.85 34.84 13.05
N VAL A 607 -10.64 34.42 14.04
CA VAL A 607 -10.45 34.86 15.44
C VAL A 607 -9.39 33.96 16.07
N ILE A 608 -8.47 34.55 16.85
CA ILE A 608 -7.44 33.82 17.58
C ILE A 608 -7.93 33.60 19.02
N ILE A 609 -7.90 32.36 19.49
CA ILE A 609 -8.15 32.03 20.90
C ILE A 609 -6.83 32.11 21.65
N PRO A 610 -6.74 32.86 22.77
CA PRO A 610 -5.55 32.87 23.60
C PRO A 610 -5.18 31.48 24.11
N LEU A 611 -3.89 31.12 24.09
CA LEU A 611 -3.39 29.82 24.56
C LEU A 611 -3.68 29.51 26.04
N ASN A 612 -3.94 30.54 26.85
CA ASN A 612 -4.31 30.41 28.26
C ASN A 612 -5.82 30.21 28.49
N SER A 613 -6.61 30.06 27.43
CA SER A 613 -8.05 29.85 27.51
C SER A 613 -8.39 28.53 28.18
N SER A 614 -9.55 28.46 28.84
CA SER A 614 -9.97 27.21 29.46
C SER A 614 -10.41 26.19 28.40
N ALA A 615 -10.38 24.89 28.75
CA ALA A 615 -10.91 23.85 27.87
C ALA A 615 -12.39 24.08 27.50
N LEU A 616 -13.16 24.77 28.35
CA LEU A 616 -14.54 25.16 28.05
C LEU A 616 -14.62 26.26 26.99
N ASP A 617 -13.70 27.23 27.01
CA ASP A 617 -13.65 28.29 26.01
C ASP A 617 -13.27 27.72 24.64
N ILE A 618 -12.23 26.87 24.61
CA ILE A 618 -11.82 26.12 23.41
C ILE A 618 -12.97 25.25 22.90
N PHE A 619 -13.63 24.49 23.78
CA PHE A 619 -14.79 23.68 23.41
C PHE A 619 -15.92 24.52 22.83
N THR A 620 -16.31 25.61 23.50
CA THR A 620 -17.43 26.46 23.07
C THR A 620 -17.15 27.07 21.71
N TYR A 621 -15.89 27.37 21.44
CA TYR A 621 -15.44 27.93 20.18
C TYR A 621 -15.37 26.89 19.06
N CYS A 622 -14.69 25.77 19.29
CA CYS A 622 -14.57 24.67 18.32
C CYS A 622 -15.92 23.94 18.09
N ALA A 623 -16.86 24.01 19.03
CA ALA A 623 -18.22 23.46 18.91
C ALA A 623 -19.24 24.49 18.39
N GLY A 624 -18.90 25.77 18.38
CA GLY A 624 -19.64 26.77 17.61
C GLY A 624 -19.55 26.42 16.13
N SER A 625 -20.62 26.65 15.36
CA SER A 625 -20.76 26.21 13.96
C SER A 625 -19.75 26.81 12.95
N ASP A 626 -18.62 27.35 13.43
CA ASP A 626 -17.65 28.18 12.74
C ASP A 626 -16.25 27.53 12.71
N MET A 627 -16.19 26.19 12.59
CA MET A 627 -15.02 25.47 12.05
C MET A 627 -15.38 24.62 10.83
N CYS A 628 -16.63 24.66 10.39
CA CYS A 628 -17.00 24.24 9.04
C CYS A 628 -16.84 25.45 8.12
N HIS A 629 -15.70 25.59 7.45
CA HIS A 629 -15.64 26.54 6.33
C HIS A 629 -16.70 26.16 5.28
N SER A 630 -17.04 27.09 4.39
CA SER A 630 -17.85 26.81 3.19
C SER A 630 -17.26 25.72 2.28
N ASP A 631 -16.05 25.23 2.58
CA ASP A 631 -15.38 24.08 1.97
C ASP A 631 -15.55 22.74 2.72
N CYS A 632 -16.45 22.63 3.71
CA CYS A 632 -17.01 21.34 4.14
C CYS A 632 -17.91 20.74 3.04
N THR A 633 -17.42 20.66 1.81
CA THR A 633 -18.27 20.37 0.64
C THR A 633 -18.60 18.89 0.52
N THR A 634 -17.89 17.97 1.19
CA THR A 634 -18.34 16.57 1.35
C THR A 634 -17.75 15.90 2.61
N PRO A 635 -18.55 15.25 3.46
CA PRO A 635 -18.02 14.36 4.49
C PRO A 635 -17.32 13.17 3.82
N LEU A 636 -16.08 12.89 4.21
CA LEU A 636 -15.31 11.77 3.64
C LEU A 636 -15.71 10.41 4.23
N PHE A 637 -16.41 10.43 5.36
CA PHE A 637 -16.72 9.20 6.08
C PHE A 637 -17.85 8.39 5.46
N THR A 638 -17.76 7.07 5.67
CA THR A 638 -18.82 6.12 5.35
C THR A 638 -20.08 6.40 6.19
N PRO A 639 -21.28 6.49 5.56
CA PRO A 639 -22.52 6.63 6.29
C PRO A 639 -22.83 5.36 7.10
N MET A 640 -23.27 5.52 8.35
CA MET A 640 -23.71 4.41 9.20
C MET A 640 -25.14 4.62 9.69
N LEU A 641 -25.87 3.52 9.96
CA LEU A 641 -27.20 3.58 10.56
C LEU A 641 -27.12 4.29 11.92
N GLN A 642 -27.69 5.49 12.01
CA GLN A 642 -27.83 6.22 13.26
C GLN A 642 -28.85 5.51 14.16
N ASN A 643 -28.37 4.67 15.08
CA ASN A 643 -29.18 4.26 16.23
C ASN A 643 -29.32 5.46 17.17
N ASN A 644 -30.44 6.19 17.06
CA ASN A 644 -30.91 7.25 17.97
C ASN A 644 -29.83 8.18 18.54
N VAL A 645 -29.43 9.19 17.77
CA VAL A 645 -28.65 10.32 18.29
C VAL A 645 -29.59 11.22 19.08
N GLY A 646 -29.57 11.09 20.41
CA GLY A 646 -30.02 12.14 21.31
C GLY A 646 -29.23 13.42 21.05
N SER A 647 -29.96 14.54 21.04
CA SER A 647 -29.50 15.94 21.02
C SER A 647 -28.13 16.18 21.66
N GLN A 648 -27.34 17.11 21.12
CA GLN A 648 -26.18 17.73 21.76
C GLN A 648 -26.43 17.89 23.27
N GLN A 649 -25.73 17.12 24.10
CA GLN A 649 -25.73 17.32 25.54
C GLN A 649 -24.41 17.98 25.92
N SER A 650 -24.52 19.22 26.36
CA SER A 650 -23.48 19.94 27.07
C SER A 650 -23.32 19.33 28.45
N PHE A 651 -22.08 18.99 28.80
CA PHE A 651 -21.75 18.62 30.18
C PHE A 651 -20.91 19.71 30.80
N SER A 652 -21.42 20.28 31.89
CA SER A 652 -20.71 21.27 32.71
C SER A 652 -19.62 20.57 33.52
N LEU A 653 -18.38 21.03 33.35
CA LEU A 653 -17.22 20.60 34.12
C LEU A 653 -17.34 21.12 35.56
N LEU A 654 -17.84 20.29 36.48
CA LEU A 654 -17.55 20.45 37.91
C LEU A 654 -16.21 19.75 38.18
N SER A 655 -15.17 20.57 38.31
CA SER A 655 -13.87 20.31 38.97
C SER A 655 -13.64 18.87 39.45
N VAL A 656 -13.00 18.07 38.59
CA VAL A 656 -12.36 16.80 38.97
C VAL A 656 -10.90 17.13 39.31
N PRO A 657 -10.37 16.71 40.48
CA PRO A 657 -9.01 17.04 40.85
C PRO A 657 -8.01 16.36 39.92
N LEU A 658 -7.11 17.16 39.35
CA LEU A 658 -5.89 16.73 38.65
C LEU A 658 -5.15 15.68 39.49
N LEU A 659 -5.22 14.42 39.09
CA LEU A 659 -4.22 13.43 39.47
C LEU A 659 -3.01 13.67 38.58
N SER A 660 -2.04 14.42 39.13
CA SER A 660 -0.74 14.66 38.53
C SER A 660 -0.01 13.34 38.30
N LEU A 661 -0.01 12.84 37.07
CA LEU A 661 0.97 11.87 36.56
C LEU A 661 2.16 12.58 35.88
N SER A 662 2.44 13.83 36.27
CA SER A 662 3.48 14.70 35.67
C SER A 662 4.91 14.48 36.18
N GLY A 663 5.17 13.43 36.96
CA GLY A 663 6.52 13.18 37.51
C GLY A 663 7.38 12.21 36.68
N SER A 664 6.77 11.16 36.14
CA SER A 664 7.54 10.00 35.63
C SER A 664 7.76 10.03 34.12
N LEU A 665 6.85 10.64 33.35
CA LEU A 665 6.99 10.76 31.89
C LEU A 665 7.96 11.88 31.48
N LEU A 666 8.02 12.96 32.27
CA LEU A 666 8.94 14.07 32.03
C LEU A 666 10.41 13.65 32.26
N LEU A 667 10.65 12.73 33.20
CA LEU A 667 11.99 12.15 33.39
C LEU A 667 12.41 11.27 32.19
N PHE A 668 11.49 10.51 31.60
CA PHE A 668 11.79 9.70 30.42
C PHE A 668 12.12 10.55 29.19
N LEU A 669 11.43 11.68 28.99
CA LEU A 669 11.72 12.65 27.93
C LEU A 669 13.04 13.41 28.16
N LEU A 670 13.37 13.78 29.41
CA LEU A 670 14.66 14.40 29.72
C LEU A 670 15.86 13.45 29.58
N PHE A 671 15.68 12.15 29.86
CA PHE A 671 16.73 11.15 29.64
C PHE A 671 16.96 10.84 28.16
N TRP A 672 15.95 11.02 27.30
CA TRP A 672 16.08 10.86 25.85
C TRP A 672 16.76 12.07 25.19
N LEU A 673 16.59 13.28 25.74
CA LEU A 673 17.18 14.51 25.23
C LEU A 673 18.65 14.75 25.63
N LEU A 674 19.21 13.99 26.57
CA LEU A 674 20.56 14.21 27.13
C LEU A 674 21.57 13.09 26.84
N ALA A 675 21.24 12.10 26.02
CA ALA A 675 22.16 11.03 25.67
C ALA A 675 22.91 11.33 24.35
N ASP A 676 23.94 12.18 24.41
CA ASP A 676 25.11 12.00 23.54
C ASP A 676 26.42 12.24 24.32
N LYS A 677 27.30 11.23 24.18
CA LYS A 677 28.73 11.10 24.51
C LYS A 677 29.26 11.26 25.95
N ASP A 678 29.81 10.14 26.43
CA ASP A 678 30.87 9.96 27.43
C ASP A 678 30.69 10.64 28.80
N ASP A 679 29.96 9.99 29.72
CA ASP A 679 30.18 10.28 31.15
C ASP A 679 29.84 9.12 32.09
N THR A 680 30.85 8.65 32.83
CA THR A 680 30.75 7.56 33.82
C THR A 680 29.83 7.92 35.00
N LEU A 681 29.46 9.20 35.13
CA LEU A 681 28.55 9.73 36.14
C LEU A 681 27.08 9.36 35.89
N ALA A 682 26.66 9.20 34.63
CA ALA A 682 25.29 8.83 34.26
C ALA A 682 24.94 7.40 34.67
N ILE A 683 25.90 6.48 34.61
CA ILE A 683 25.74 5.07 35.02
C ILE A 683 25.59 4.95 36.55
N VAL A 684 26.31 5.78 37.32
CA VAL A 684 26.22 5.81 38.78
C VAL A 684 24.90 6.44 39.25
N LEU A 685 24.41 7.48 38.58
CA LEU A 685 23.13 8.10 38.91
C LEU A 685 21.93 7.22 38.50
N GLY A 686 22.01 6.52 37.36
CA GLY A 686 20.98 5.57 36.93
C GLY A 686 20.83 4.38 37.88
N SER A 687 21.93 3.88 38.43
CA SER A 687 21.91 2.77 39.41
C SER A 687 21.34 3.20 40.78
N VAL A 688 21.57 4.44 41.22
CA VAL A 688 20.91 5.00 42.43
C VAL A 688 19.41 5.21 42.20
N GLY A 689 19.01 5.66 41.01
CA GLY A 689 17.60 5.80 40.62
C GLY A 689 16.82 4.48 40.62
N ALA A 690 17.44 3.42 40.10
CA ALA A 690 16.85 2.08 40.09
C ALA A 690 16.64 1.52 41.52
N VAL A 691 17.59 1.75 42.43
CA VAL A 691 17.47 1.34 43.84
C VAL A 691 16.36 2.11 44.56
N LEU A 692 16.22 3.41 44.30
CA LEU A 692 15.13 4.21 44.88
C LEU A 692 13.75 3.75 44.39
N ALA A 693 13.62 3.43 43.09
CA ALA A 693 12.37 2.92 42.51
C ALA A 693 11.97 1.57 43.12
N LEU A 694 12.93 0.68 43.37
CA LEU A 694 12.72 -0.60 44.05
C LEU A 694 12.25 -0.42 45.50
N VAL A 695 12.84 0.53 46.24
CA VAL A 695 12.41 0.84 47.61
C VAL A 695 10.98 1.40 47.63
N VAL A 696 10.63 2.28 46.69
CA VAL A 696 9.27 2.84 46.57
C VAL A 696 8.25 1.74 46.22
N MET A 697 8.58 0.83 45.30
CA MET A 697 7.73 -0.32 44.99
C MET A 697 7.52 -1.25 46.19
N VAL A 698 8.58 -1.56 46.94
CA VAL A 698 8.47 -2.42 48.14
C VAL A 698 7.60 -1.75 49.21
N ILE A 699 7.74 -0.44 49.42
CA ILE A 699 6.88 0.30 50.35
C ILE A 699 5.42 0.31 49.87
N ALA A 700 5.18 0.50 48.57
CA ALA A 700 3.83 0.45 48.00
C ALA A 700 3.18 -0.94 48.16
N ILE A 701 3.94 -2.02 47.95
CA ILE A 701 3.49 -3.40 48.18
C ILE A 701 3.19 -3.64 49.66
N ILE A 702 4.03 -3.17 50.58
CA ILE A 702 3.80 -3.30 52.03
C ILE A 702 2.55 -2.53 52.45
N VAL A 703 2.33 -1.33 51.92
CA VAL A 703 1.14 -0.51 52.19
C VAL A 703 -0.12 -1.18 51.61
N TYR A 704 -0.04 -1.73 50.40
CA TYR A 704 -1.13 -2.47 49.77
C TYR A 704 -1.50 -3.74 50.57
N MET A 705 -0.50 -4.52 51.00
CA MET A 705 -0.70 -5.70 51.84
C MET A 705 -1.27 -5.36 53.23
N LYS A 706 -0.94 -4.19 53.79
CA LYS A 706 -1.55 -3.70 55.04
C LYS A 706 -3.02 -3.27 54.86
N LYS A 707 -3.39 -2.82 53.66
CA LYS A 707 -4.77 -2.37 53.35
C LYS A 707 -5.72 -3.54 53.10
N GLN A 708 -5.21 -4.70 52.65
CA GLN A 708 -5.96 -5.95 52.46
C GLN A 708 -6.21 -6.74 53.77
N LYS A 709 -5.63 -6.32 54.90
CA LYS A 709 -5.79 -6.96 56.23
C LYS A 709 -6.65 -6.15 57.21
N LYS A 710 -7.44 -5.20 56.73
CA LYS A 710 -8.39 -4.41 57.53
C LYS A 710 -9.81 -4.52 56.99
#